data_AF-A0A415UBH2-F1
#
_entry.id   AF-A0A415UBH2-F1
#
_cell.length_a   1.000
_cell.length_b   1.000
_cell.length_c   1.000
_cell.angle_alpha   90.00
_cell.angle_beta   90.00
_cell.angle_gamma   90.00
#
_symmetry.space_group_name_H-M   'P 1'
#
loop_
_entity.id
_entity.type
_entity.pdbx_description
1 polymer ?
#
loop_
_entity_poly.entity_id
_entity_poly.type
_entity_poly.pdbx_seq_one_letter_code
_entity_poly.pdbx_strand_id
1 'polypeptide(L)'
;MMSMTNKRKKGFTLVELMVVLVILGIIAAIAVPLFINYWKKAEFRKNEENAKTVYLAAESRLTYYRSSGQWEQFKKEIQDAVKDGDGETAQKAVFKDNKDGKLNGRIYTIKLNKSATDQTKENNLVLRLLDAYTYDKGFLNASISIEIDIESGEVYSAFYGSRCKGLNYKADDVDGYLTMQKRDYDSRSKRLLGYYSTEDTVHTVNLETKRLRITTINLVNSEKLSLDWSSNVGADLGVDYEVSFYKNDDNTKLFTLRVSPFDMGQQGWTTNADSTSGMATLELTKADGTKDTSNWMFPVTYSDNKYSVVLDAMMSAKVQAALDGQTNESAKSELEKTSSTSITRLATIITALSEPQNIYAKVKATAYTGSSNINISQEYRDSEQVSSNVANTMFGDNTKGSDIQVAAFRHLSNMRYYEKNHDSATFTLTNKNMDWASVGTGLYDFKAEAQPDGTKVEKLAWRENTKTETVGFPSIKELPKEYTLTGKGSQTLVSNLHLDEESVADDTTTTNLNVSRSEFLGLFCELKGTVKDVVFRDPTLMIGQKGENDSAGNCKSLKGVGILAGRSEGKLTEIAVTRTKQNSNTVESNVKVDVSNANVSDNKDTLGVGMLVGVLAKYENGTIQTLSSGTVSNLTIEGKLEAVLPSSVKQTDAYGIGGIIGYANLNNKKGTIQINGCTNDADVSGNVNTGGIVGRLDGTFLYNNGTKYTASKLKQKADILNCNGNGLILCDNISTQKAGSTIEGNYFGGIVGYSNRALVYNAVSALGRSGSFRYSSDDQKELLQGRYVGGIAGYGEHTLLSNCSTEKNGYVLGDEYVGGIAGGLGGGVPDAIQASTESGASVTTNASYVIGNGYVGGIVGENSTNVTLKNCINQGVAAGYKQYVGGIVGYNQADSTIADCASYLSDYDNSVYNMIVHKWKATASFAGGIAGYNDGAITFSDESEAITVKSVSSIVVGQNYVGGIAGFNDENATIDVHYTLIGGRIHAYGKCAGGAFGLNASTKVLNQELTIKPQSIQGQYFVGGVIGANVVNLTQDMTMSQMRTDNILGRITGEAFCGGIVGYQRTYSASQLGNAELKSAALKMLPGLDSDGVPSYGSNALAVSRNPNQLTITTTNNIPIRAGLYAGGIVGYCEKDSHLLLKNCTNSGDIAQTASVWKNGVALGSYIESNEIGRTKSELPSGTDGVDSVRMHFAGGIISVNLENQIIDSCFNTGNMSGYVGTGGAVGLNAGLVYQCQLQQHFGNAALSYIGGIA
;
A
#
# COMPACT_ATOMS: atom_id res chain seq x y z
N MET A 1 -3.62 87.70 -31.22
CA MET A 1 -4.86 88.25 -31.83
C MET A 1 -5.66 88.89 -30.71
N MET A 2 -5.85 90.24 -30.78
CA MET A 2 -6.72 91.13 -29.97
C MET A 2 -6.62 91.11 -28.42
N SER A 3 -6.74 92.21 -27.65
CA SER A 3 -6.80 93.66 -27.86
C SER A 3 -6.87 94.34 -26.46
N MET A 4 -6.08 95.40 -26.25
CA MET A 4 -6.27 96.64 -25.44
C MET A 4 -7.00 96.61 -24.07
N THR A 5 -6.61 97.35 -23.01
CA THR A 5 -6.27 98.80 -22.96
C THR A 5 -5.65 99.24 -21.60
N ASN A 6 -4.62 100.11 -21.63
CA ASN A 6 -4.31 101.33 -20.82
C ASN A 6 -4.77 101.49 -19.34
N LYS A 7 -4.11 102.22 -18.41
CA LYS A 7 -2.78 102.86 -18.20
C LYS A 7 -2.91 103.71 -16.90
N ARG A 8 -1.89 103.76 -16.01
CA ARG A 8 -1.30 104.95 -15.29
C ARG A 8 -1.02 104.85 -13.77
N LYS A 9 0.19 105.37 -13.51
CA LYS A 9 0.97 105.77 -12.31
C LYS A 9 0.22 106.19 -11.03
N LYS A 10 0.87 105.98 -9.88
CA LYS A 10 1.05 106.96 -8.77
C LYS A 10 1.95 106.36 -7.66
N GLY A 11 3.06 107.04 -7.33
CA GLY A 11 3.88 106.74 -6.14
C GLY A 11 3.45 107.64 -4.99
N PHE A 12 3.36 107.09 -3.78
CA PHE A 12 2.84 107.74 -2.58
C PHE A 12 3.74 108.88 -2.09
N THR A 13 3.11 109.93 -1.56
CA THR A 13 3.77 111.07 -0.92
C THR A 13 4.20 110.73 0.52
N LEU A 14 5.22 111.40 1.05
CA LEU A 14 5.78 111.09 2.37
C LEU A 14 4.77 111.28 3.52
N VAL A 15 3.78 112.18 3.34
CA VAL A 15 2.66 112.36 4.27
C VAL A 15 1.71 111.17 4.25
N GLU A 16 1.40 110.60 3.07
CA GLU A 16 0.56 109.41 2.98
C GLU A 16 1.22 108.20 3.65
N LEU A 17 2.54 108.02 3.52
CA LEU A 17 3.24 106.94 4.22
C LEU A 17 3.16 107.10 5.74
N MET A 18 3.27 108.33 6.23
CA MET A 18 3.20 108.61 7.67
C MET A 18 1.78 108.37 8.22
N VAL A 19 0.75 108.78 7.49
CA VAL A 19 -0.66 108.49 7.83
C VAL A 19 -0.92 106.98 7.81
N VAL A 20 -0.39 106.25 6.82
CA VAL A 20 -0.51 104.79 6.74
C VAL A 20 0.17 104.11 7.94
N LEU A 21 1.37 104.54 8.34
CA LEU A 21 2.05 104.00 9.52
C LEU A 21 1.30 104.29 10.83
N VAL A 22 0.70 105.49 10.96
CA VAL A 22 -0.13 105.83 12.13
C VAL A 22 -1.41 104.99 12.15
N ILE A 23 -2.10 104.82 11.01
CA ILE A 23 -3.30 103.96 10.91
C ILE A 23 -2.94 102.50 11.19
N LEU A 24 -1.81 101.99 10.68
CA LEU A 24 -1.32 100.65 11.00
C LEU A 24 -0.98 100.52 12.49
N GLY A 25 -0.42 101.56 13.12
CA GLY A 25 -0.18 101.60 14.56
C GLY A 25 -1.47 101.51 15.38
N ILE A 26 -2.51 102.24 14.98
CA ILE A 26 -3.83 102.21 15.65
C ILE A 26 -4.53 100.86 15.41
N ILE A 27 -4.51 100.34 14.18
CA ILE A 27 -5.06 99.01 13.87
C ILE A 27 -4.31 97.93 14.64
N ALA A 28 -2.98 97.98 14.70
CA ALA A 28 -2.18 97.04 15.49
C ALA A 28 -2.49 97.15 16.98
N ALA A 29 -2.66 98.36 17.52
CA ALA A 29 -3.00 98.57 18.94
C ALA A 29 -4.37 97.97 19.33
N ILE A 30 -5.33 97.91 18.40
CA ILE A 30 -6.66 97.29 18.63
C ILE A 30 -6.66 95.79 18.28
N ALA A 31 -6.04 95.42 17.16
CA ALA A 31 -6.06 94.06 16.63
C ALA A 31 -5.14 93.11 17.41
N VAL A 32 -3.96 93.54 17.87
CA VAL A 32 -3.01 92.67 18.58
C VAL A 32 -3.60 92.14 19.91
N PRO A 33 -4.22 92.97 20.78
CA PRO A 33 -4.88 92.45 21.99
C PRO A 33 -6.03 91.48 21.69
N LEU A 34 -6.82 91.75 20.64
CA LEU A 34 -7.93 90.88 20.21
C LEU A 34 -7.44 89.54 19.66
N PHE A 35 -6.39 89.54 18.84
CA PHE A 35 -5.76 88.31 18.35
C PHE A 35 -5.11 87.49 19.48
N ILE A 36 -4.47 88.14 20.46
CA ILE A 36 -3.91 87.46 21.64
C ILE A 36 -5.02 86.81 22.47
N ASN A 37 -6.15 87.50 22.71
CA ASN A 37 -7.29 86.92 23.42
C ASN A 37 -7.98 85.80 22.62
N TYR A 38 -8.05 85.91 21.29
CA TYR A 38 -8.58 84.87 20.43
C TYR A 38 -7.68 83.62 20.41
N TRP A 39 -6.35 83.80 20.32
CA TRP A 39 -5.38 82.72 20.42
C TRP A 39 -5.44 82.02 21.78
N LYS A 40 -5.50 82.76 22.89
CA LYS A 40 -5.68 82.18 24.23
C LYS A 40 -6.98 81.39 24.35
N LYS A 41 -8.09 81.88 23.79
CA LYS A 41 -9.38 81.18 23.82
C LYS A 41 -9.40 79.93 22.92
N ALA A 42 -8.73 79.98 21.77
CA ALA A 42 -8.55 78.82 20.88
C ALA A 42 -7.63 77.77 21.51
N GLU A 43 -6.54 78.19 22.16
CA GLU A 43 -5.60 77.31 22.87
C GLU A 43 -6.27 76.65 24.09
N PHE A 44 -7.10 77.39 24.84
CA PHE A 44 -7.93 76.82 25.91
C PHE A 44 -8.93 75.78 25.39
N ARG A 45 -9.65 76.07 24.29
CA ARG A 45 -10.57 75.09 23.66
C ARG A 45 -9.85 73.84 23.19
N LYS A 46 -8.64 73.99 22.62
CA LYS A 46 -7.79 72.87 22.23
C LYS A 46 -7.37 72.03 23.45
N ASN A 47 -7.06 72.67 24.57
CA ASN A 47 -6.73 71.96 25.81
C ASN A 47 -7.94 71.22 26.39
N GLU A 48 -9.17 71.74 26.28
CA GLU A 48 -10.41 71.02 26.63
C GLU A 48 -10.61 69.77 25.77
N GLU A 49 -10.47 69.90 24.44
CA GLU A 49 -10.59 68.76 23.51
C GLU A 49 -9.50 67.71 23.75
N ASN A 50 -8.28 68.15 24.06
CA ASN A 50 -7.19 67.25 24.42
C ASN A 50 -7.45 66.54 25.75
N ALA A 51 -7.97 67.23 26.77
CA ALA A 51 -8.36 66.60 28.04
C ALA A 51 -9.43 65.53 27.82
N LYS A 52 -10.43 65.78 26.96
CA LYS A 52 -11.42 64.78 26.54
C LYS A 52 -10.78 63.59 25.81
N THR A 53 -9.81 63.84 24.95
CA THR A 53 -9.07 62.79 24.24
C THR A 53 -8.25 61.93 25.21
N VAL A 54 -7.57 62.56 26.19
CA VAL A 54 -6.86 61.85 27.28
C VAL A 54 -7.83 60.97 28.05
N TYR A 55 -8.98 61.52 28.46
CA TYR A 55 -10.00 60.79 29.19
C TYR A 55 -10.44 59.52 28.45
N LEU A 56 -10.84 59.66 27.18
CA LEU A 56 -11.34 58.53 26.38
C LEU A 56 -10.27 57.48 26.09
N ALA A 57 -9.03 57.91 25.81
CA ALA A 57 -7.92 57.00 25.56
C ALA A 57 -7.52 56.22 26.83
N ALA A 58 -7.44 56.91 27.97
CA ALA A 58 -7.17 56.29 29.26
C ALA A 58 -8.29 55.34 29.66
N GLU A 59 -9.55 55.75 29.53
CA GLU A 59 -10.70 54.91 29.84
C GLU A 59 -10.73 53.66 28.98
N SER A 60 -10.54 53.79 27.66
CA SER A 60 -10.48 52.63 26.75
C SER A 60 -9.37 51.64 27.14
N ARG A 61 -8.19 52.13 27.56
CA ARG A 61 -7.09 51.27 27.97
C ARG A 61 -7.33 50.63 29.34
N LEU A 62 -7.95 51.36 30.27
CA LEU A 62 -8.34 50.81 31.56
C LEU A 62 -9.48 49.81 31.44
N THR A 63 -10.43 50.00 30.52
CA THR A 63 -11.43 48.97 30.17
C THR A 63 -10.75 47.70 29.66
N TYR A 64 -9.74 47.83 28.81
CA TYR A 64 -8.94 46.68 28.37
C TYR A 64 -8.25 45.98 29.55
N TYR A 65 -7.55 46.71 30.43
CA TYR A 65 -6.90 46.12 31.61
C TYR A 65 -7.87 45.42 32.55
N ARG A 66 -9.08 45.96 32.72
CA ARG A 66 -10.16 45.31 33.47
C ARG A 66 -10.62 44.01 32.80
N SER A 67 -10.78 44.03 31.47
CA SER A 67 -11.21 42.85 30.70
C SER A 67 -10.15 41.75 30.55
N SER A 68 -8.86 42.10 30.60
CA SER A 68 -7.74 41.17 30.41
C SER A 68 -7.06 40.73 31.71
N GLY A 69 -7.61 41.10 32.88
CA GLY A 69 -7.04 40.78 34.20
C GLY A 69 -5.78 41.56 34.60
N GLN A 70 -5.35 42.55 33.80
CA GLN A 70 -4.14 43.35 34.06
C GLN A 70 -4.39 44.50 35.06
N TRP A 71 -5.65 44.76 35.43
CA TRP A 71 -6.02 45.84 36.34
C TRP A 71 -5.39 45.71 37.73
N GLU A 72 -5.39 44.53 38.36
CA GLU A 72 -4.88 44.38 39.73
C GLU A 72 -3.38 44.70 39.84
N GLN A 73 -2.59 44.32 38.82
CA GLN A 73 -1.18 44.67 38.74
C GLN A 73 -0.99 46.17 38.55
N PHE A 74 -1.75 46.79 37.63
CA PHE A 74 -1.68 48.23 37.39
C PHE A 74 -2.17 49.07 38.58
N LYS A 75 -3.19 48.59 39.31
CA LYS A 75 -3.70 49.15 40.56
C LYS A 75 -2.62 49.19 41.62
N LYS A 76 -1.91 48.08 41.83
CA LYS A 76 -0.78 48.02 42.75
C LYS A 76 0.33 49.00 42.36
N GLU A 77 0.65 49.11 41.08
CA GLU A 77 1.66 50.06 40.58
C GLU A 77 1.26 51.52 40.80
N ILE A 78 -0.02 51.89 40.65
CA ILE A 78 -0.52 53.22 41.01
C ILE A 78 -0.36 53.45 42.51
N GLN A 79 -0.72 52.48 43.34
CA GLN A 79 -0.64 52.58 44.80
C GLN A 79 0.81 52.70 45.29
N ASP A 80 1.74 51.93 44.69
CA ASP A 80 3.18 51.97 44.99
C ASP A 80 3.83 53.28 44.52
N ALA A 81 3.32 53.89 43.44
CA ALA A 81 3.82 55.15 42.91
C ALA A 81 3.40 56.37 43.76
N VAL A 82 2.38 56.24 44.60
CA VAL A 82 1.95 57.30 45.52
C VAL A 82 2.82 57.30 46.76
N LYS A 83 3.57 58.40 46.94
CA LYS A 83 4.33 58.68 48.17
C LYS A 83 3.55 59.63 49.09
N ASP A 84 3.85 59.61 50.38
CA ASP A 84 3.31 60.60 51.33
C ASP A 84 3.90 62.00 51.02
N GLY A 85 3.24 62.77 50.15
CA GLY A 85 3.63 64.11 49.72
C GLY A 85 3.27 64.43 48.24
N ASP A 86 3.64 65.62 47.76
CA ASP A 86 3.49 66.06 46.35
C ASP A 86 4.40 65.20 45.43
N GLY A 87 3.97 63.99 45.08
CA GLY A 87 4.71 63.09 44.18
C GLY A 87 4.70 63.58 42.73
N GLU A 88 5.82 63.47 42.00
CA GLU A 88 5.94 63.96 40.61
C GLU A 88 5.13 63.13 39.60
N THR A 89 4.97 61.82 39.82
CA THR A 89 4.36 60.87 38.85
C THR A 89 2.99 60.34 39.26
N ALA A 90 2.69 60.27 40.57
CA ALA A 90 1.37 59.93 41.08
C ALA A 90 1.15 60.53 42.48
N GLN A 91 -0.10 60.84 42.82
CA GLN A 91 -0.51 61.30 44.16
C GLN A 91 -2.01 61.03 44.39
N LYS A 92 -2.47 61.07 45.65
CA LYS A 92 -3.91 61.01 45.95
C LYS A 92 -4.59 62.32 45.53
N ALA A 93 -5.81 62.22 45.00
CA ALA A 93 -6.60 63.40 44.66
C ALA A 93 -7.05 64.14 45.93
N VAL A 94 -7.11 65.48 45.86
CA VAL A 94 -7.55 66.34 46.98
C VAL A 94 -8.70 67.23 46.53
N PHE A 95 -9.89 66.95 47.06
CA PHE A 95 -11.11 67.72 46.84
C PHE A 95 -11.42 68.60 48.06
N LYS A 96 -11.69 69.90 47.83
CA LYS A 96 -11.93 70.92 48.88
C LYS A 96 -13.40 71.06 49.28
N ASP A 97 -14.35 70.62 48.46
CA ASP A 97 -15.79 70.78 48.69
C ASP A 97 -16.41 69.59 49.43
N ASN A 98 -17.35 69.87 50.35
CA ASN A 98 -18.02 68.85 51.19
C ASN A 98 -18.82 67.81 50.39
N LYS A 99 -19.11 68.03 49.10
CA LYS A 99 -19.80 67.06 48.23
C LYS A 99 -18.86 65.93 47.76
N ASP A 100 -17.64 66.28 47.37
CA ASP A 100 -16.67 65.34 46.77
C ASP A 100 -15.60 64.88 47.77
N GLY A 101 -15.60 65.43 48.99
CA GLY A 101 -14.68 65.05 50.06
C GLY A 101 -14.71 63.56 50.44
N LYS A 102 -15.79 62.83 50.09
CA LYS A 102 -15.88 61.36 50.25
C LYS A 102 -15.01 60.58 49.25
N LEU A 103 -14.59 61.22 48.16
CA LEU A 103 -13.71 60.63 47.13
C LEU A 103 -12.22 60.74 47.51
N ASN A 104 -11.89 61.52 48.55
CA ASN A 104 -10.54 61.61 49.10
C ASN A 104 -10.10 60.26 49.66
N GLY A 105 -9.03 59.68 49.11
CA GLY A 105 -8.54 58.35 49.46
C GLY A 105 -8.99 57.22 48.51
N ARG A 106 -9.97 57.47 47.63
CA ARG A 106 -10.42 56.55 46.58
C ARG A 106 -9.93 56.93 45.19
N ILE A 107 -9.84 58.24 44.90
CA ILE A 107 -9.34 58.73 43.61
C ILE A 107 -7.83 58.97 43.68
N TYR A 108 -7.12 58.36 42.73
CA TYR A 108 -5.67 58.47 42.57
C TYR A 108 -5.37 59.21 41.27
N THR A 109 -4.39 60.10 41.30
CA THR A 109 -3.99 60.89 40.13
C THR A 109 -2.62 60.45 39.65
N ILE A 110 -2.53 60.02 38.40
CA ILE A 110 -1.26 59.78 37.71
C ILE A 110 -0.92 60.97 36.82
N LYS A 111 0.36 61.31 36.70
CA LYS A 111 0.82 62.59 36.14
C LYS A 111 1.96 62.43 35.13
N LEU A 112 1.88 63.21 34.06
CA LEU A 112 2.94 63.48 33.10
C LEU A 112 3.26 64.98 33.21
N ASN A 113 4.47 65.34 33.60
CA ASN A 113 4.86 66.74 33.77
C ASN A 113 5.79 67.13 32.62
N LYS A 114 5.43 68.19 31.88
CA LYS A 114 6.16 68.62 30.68
C LYS A 114 7.65 68.91 30.91
N SER A 115 8.02 69.26 32.15
CA SER A 115 9.39 69.69 32.52
C SER A 115 10.27 68.57 33.10
N ALA A 116 9.72 67.37 33.29
CA ALA A 116 10.46 66.26 33.91
C ALA A 116 11.36 65.57 32.87
N THR A 117 12.64 65.38 33.20
CA THR A 117 13.61 64.65 32.37
C THR A 117 13.44 63.14 32.51
N ASP A 118 13.76 62.39 31.45
CA ASP A 118 13.79 60.90 31.41
C ASP A 118 12.45 60.16 31.62
N GLN A 119 11.31 60.75 31.21
CA GLN A 119 10.00 60.06 31.23
C GLN A 119 9.80 59.17 30.00
N THR A 120 9.76 57.85 30.19
CA THR A 120 9.51 56.82 29.17
C THR A 120 8.23 56.04 29.46
N LYS A 121 7.80 55.18 28.52
CA LYS A 121 6.69 54.25 28.77
C LYS A 121 6.96 53.29 29.92
N GLU A 122 8.21 52.97 30.24
CA GLU A 122 8.49 51.97 31.27
C GLU A 122 8.33 52.57 32.68
N ASN A 123 8.60 53.88 32.83
CA ASN A 123 8.63 54.55 34.12
C ASN A 123 7.51 55.59 34.37
N ASN A 124 6.64 55.87 33.38
CA ASN A 124 5.49 56.77 33.55
C ASN A 124 4.15 56.11 33.19
N LEU A 125 3.24 56.06 34.17
CA LEU A 125 1.94 55.40 34.04
C LEU A 125 1.00 56.08 33.02
N VAL A 126 1.09 57.40 32.84
CA VAL A 126 0.29 58.13 31.84
C VAL A 126 0.72 57.78 30.42
N LEU A 127 2.04 57.71 30.15
CA LEU A 127 2.56 57.31 28.84
C LEU A 127 2.17 55.87 28.48
N ARG A 128 2.10 54.97 29.46
CA ARG A 128 1.63 53.58 29.25
C ARG A 128 0.17 53.51 28.83
N LEU A 129 -0.68 54.37 29.38
CA LEU A 129 -2.10 54.40 29.01
C LEU A 129 -2.32 55.02 27.63
N LEU A 130 -1.58 56.09 27.31
CA LEU A 130 -1.90 56.93 26.15
C LEU A 130 -1.09 56.63 24.88
N ASP A 131 0.15 56.15 24.97
CA ASP A 131 1.05 56.13 23.79
C ASP A 131 0.58 55.18 22.68
N ALA A 132 -0.01 54.03 23.02
CA ALA A 132 -0.56 53.11 22.01
C ALA A 132 -1.82 53.66 21.29
N TYR A 133 -2.45 54.71 21.83
CA TYR A 133 -3.74 55.23 21.38
C TYR A 133 -3.66 56.67 20.83
N THR A 134 -2.46 57.23 20.67
CA THR A 134 -2.26 58.61 20.20
C THR A 134 -1.43 58.65 18.91
N TYR A 135 -2.01 59.22 17.83
CA TYR A 135 -1.38 59.28 16.50
C TYR A 135 -0.36 60.42 16.34
N ASP A 136 -0.49 61.52 17.10
CA ASP A 136 0.45 62.65 17.09
C ASP A 136 1.23 62.70 18.41
N LYS A 137 2.53 62.36 18.38
CA LYS A 137 3.39 62.38 19.57
C LYS A 137 3.55 63.78 20.17
N GLY A 138 3.28 64.85 19.41
CA GLY A 138 3.25 66.23 19.91
C GLY A 138 2.18 66.44 20.98
N PHE A 139 1.13 65.63 21.00
CA PHE A 139 0.06 65.63 22.01
C PHE A 139 0.59 65.36 23.43
N LEU A 140 1.64 64.54 23.56
CA LEU A 140 2.23 64.18 24.85
C LEU A 140 3.21 65.26 25.37
N ASN A 141 3.51 66.31 24.58
CA ASN A 141 4.34 67.45 24.97
C ASN A 141 3.57 68.51 25.77
N ALA A 142 2.87 68.06 26.81
CA ALA A 142 2.04 68.85 27.71
C ALA A 142 2.09 68.24 29.12
N SER A 143 1.61 68.99 30.11
CA SER A 143 1.38 68.42 31.44
C SER A 143 0.00 67.78 31.48
N ILE A 144 -0.07 66.48 31.74
CA ILE A 144 -1.30 65.66 31.72
C ILE A 144 -1.50 65.05 33.10
N SER A 145 -2.73 65.03 33.58
CA SER A 145 -3.08 64.32 34.81
C SER A 145 -4.39 63.57 34.63
N ILE A 146 -4.42 62.31 35.07
CA ILE A 146 -5.59 61.44 34.95
C ILE A 146 -5.97 61.01 36.37
N GLU A 147 -7.18 61.36 36.78
CA GLU A 147 -7.80 60.94 38.03
C GLU A 147 -8.55 59.62 37.79
N ILE A 148 -8.16 58.58 38.50
CA ILE A 148 -8.67 57.21 38.36
C ILE A 148 -9.28 56.78 39.70
N ASP A 149 -10.46 56.20 39.66
CA ASP A 149 -11.05 55.50 40.79
C ASP A 149 -10.35 54.15 40.98
N ILE A 150 -9.64 54.00 42.10
CA ILE A 150 -8.81 52.82 42.36
C ILE A 150 -9.64 51.57 42.71
N GLU A 151 -10.92 51.74 43.02
CA GLU A 151 -11.84 50.62 43.28
C GLU A 151 -12.44 50.09 41.97
N SER A 152 -12.96 50.96 41.11
CA SER A 152 -13.63 50.56 39.86
C SER A 152 -12.70 50.46 38.64
N GLY A 153 -11.54 51.10 38.68
CA GLY A 153 -10.62 51.23 37.55
C GLY A 153 -11.13 52.12 36.44
N GLU A 154 -12.06 53.02 36.73
CA GLU A 154 -12.62 54.00 35.80
C GLU A 154 -11.91 55.34 35.92
N VAL A 155 -11.78 56.06 34.81
CA VAL A 155 -11.30 57.44 34.80
C VAL A 155 -12.40 58.33 35.34
N TYR A 156 -12.10 59.02 36.44
CA TYR A 156 -12.97 60.04 37.03
C TYR A 156 -12.84 61.37 36.28
N SER A 157 -11.62 61.83 36.02
CA SER A 157 -11.40 63.03 35.21
C SER A 157 -10.00 63.08 34.58
N ALA A 158 -9.81 63.97 33.61
CA ALA A 158 -8.53 64.21 32.97
C ALA A 158 -8.26 65.71 32.82
N PHE A 159 -7.00 66.10 32.99
CA PHE A 159 -6.51 67.47 32.85
C PHE A 159 -5.40 67.54 31.80
N TYR A 160 -5.37 68.65 31.05
CA TYR A 160 -4.38 68.89 30.01
C TYR A 160 -3.90 70.35 30.00
N GLY A 161 -2.62 70.57 30.25
CA GLY A 161 -2.00 71.90 30.30
C GLY A 161 -0.83 72.03 29.32
N SER A 162 -1.03 72.79 28.23
CA SER A 162 0.01 73.01 27.20
C SER A 162 1.10 74.00 27.63
N ARG A 163 0.77 74.94 28.55
CA ARG A 163 1.63 76.05 29.02
C ARG A 163 1.86 76.05 30.54
N CYS A 164 2.11 74.88 31.11
CA CYS A 164 2.56 74.75 32.49
C CYS A 164 3.65 73.70 32.61
N LYS A 165 4.45 73.80 33.68
CA LYS A 165 5.54 72.87 33.96
C LYS A 165 5.05 71.50 34.43
N GLY A 166 3.91 71.48 35.11
CA GLY A 166 3.24 70.31 35.68
C GLY A 166 1.92 70.68 36.35
N LEU A 167 1.22 69.68 36.88
CA LEU A 167 -0.06 69.83 37.57
C LEU A 167 0.01 69.30 39.01
N ASN A 168 -0.64 69.98 39.95
CA ASN A 168 -0.63 69.62 41.38
C ASN A 168 -1.94 69.98 42.10
N TYR A 169 -2.01 69.68 43.41
CA TYR A 169 -3.14 70.06 44.27
C TYR A 169 -2.77 71.18 45.28
N LYS A 170 -1.87 72.09 44.94
CA LYS A 170 -1.57 73.26 45.79
C LYS A 170 -2.75 74.24 45.81
N ALA A 171 -2.79 75.14 46.79
CA ALA A 171 -3.89 76.09 46.91
C ALA A 171 -3.94 77.10 45.74
N ASP A 172 -2.78 77.48 45.19
CA ASP A 172 -2.61 78.46 44.13
C ASP A 172 -1.58 78.00 43.09
N ASP A 173 -1.55 78.68 41.93
CA ASP A 173 -0.54 78.45 40.90
C ASP A 173 0.80 79.03 41.35
N VAL A 174 1.83 78.19 41.41
CA VAL A 174 3.16 78.56 41.94
C VAL A 174 4.25 77.90 41.08
N ASP A 175 5.36 78.62 40.85
CA ASP A 175 6.56 78.16 40.14
C ASP A 175 6.34 77.59 38.71
N GLY A 176 5.24 77.99 38.07
CA GLY A 176 4.86 77.54 36.73
C GLY A 176 4.05 76.23 36.70
N TYR A 177 3.66 75.68 37.86
CA TYR A 177 2.71 74.58 37.98
C TYR A 177 1.29 75.12 38.18
N LEU A 178 0.29 74.45 37.59
CA LEU A 178 -1.11 74.82 37.75
C LEU A 178 -1.81 73.92 38.77
N THR A 179 -2.61 74.51 39.66
CA THR A 179 -3.45 73.75 40.60
C THR A 179 -4.68 73.14 39.92
N MET A 180 -4.94 71.86 40.20
CA MET A 180 -6.15 71.13 39.77
C MET A 180 -7.35 71.35 40.71
N GLN A 181 -7.17 72.10 41.80
CA GLN A 181 -8.27 72.38 42.75
C GLN A 181 -9.21 73.48 42.26
N LYS A 182 -8.76 74.37 41.37
CA LYS A 182 -9.59 75.43 40.80
C LYS A 182 -10.21 74.97 39.48
N ARG A 183 -11.38 74.32 39.57
CA ARG A 183 -12.05 73.63 38.45
C ARG A 183 -13.10 74.46 37.71
N ASP A 184 -13.45 75.65 38.22
CA ASP A 184 -14.44 76.52 37.56
C ASP A 184 -13.95 76.98 36.16
N TYR A 185 -14.89 77.04 35.22
CA TYR A 185 -14.59 77.28 33.80
C TYR A 185 -13.84 78.61 33.57
N ASP A 186 -14.24 79.68 34.24
CA ASP A 186 -13.66 81.02 34.06
C ASP A 186 -12.22 81.09 34.57
N SER A 187 -11.91 80.46 35.70
CA SER A 187 -10.55 80.31 36.21
C SER A 187 -9.68 79.49 35.27
N ARG A 188 -10.18 78.33 34.82
CA ARG A 188 -9.46 77.44 33.88
C ARG A 188 -9.19 78.13 32.54
N SER A 189 -10.16 78.89 32.03
CA SER A 189 -10.02 79.63 30.77
C SER A 189 -8.90 80.67 30.82
N LYS A 190 -8.77 81.40 31.93
CA LYS A 190 -7.67 82.37 32.14
C LYS A 190 -6.30 81.68 32.25
N ARG A 191 -6.27 80.45 32.76
CA ARG A 191 -5.05 79.66 33.04
C ARG A 191 -4.68 78.69 31.91
N LEU A 192 -5.52 78.60 30.88
CA LEU A 192 -5.39 77.66 29.75
C LEU A 192 -5.35 76.18 30.20
N LEU A 193 -6.07 75.82 31.26
CA LEU A 193 -6.09 74.44 31.78
C LEU A 193 -7.31 73.66 31.27
N GLY A 194 -7.07 72.67 30.41
CA GLY A 194 -8.09 71.73 29.95
C GLY A 194 -8.55 70.81 31.08
N TYR A 195 -9.85 70.52 31.15
CA TYR A 195 -10.46 69.59 32.10
C TYR A 195 -11.65 68.87 31.45
N TYR A 196 -11.75 67.57 31.69
CA TYR A 196 -12.90 66.75 31.28
C TYR A 196 -13.20 65.72 32.37
N SER A 197 -14.46 65.60 32.78
CA SER A 197 -14.91 64.79 33.91
C SER A 197 -16.13 63.95 33.58
N THR A 198 -16.33 62.84 34.31
CA THR A 198 -17.58 62.07 34.29
C THR A 198 -18.80 62.92 34.64
N GLU A 199 -18.64 63.97 35.45
CA GLU A 199 -19.74 64.87 35.87
C GLU A 199 -20.28 65.76 34.75
N ASP A 200 -19.54 65.93 33.64
CA ASP A 200 -20.02 66.65 32.44
C ASP A 200 -20.90 65.77 31.52
N THR A 201 -21.13 64.51 31.91
CA THR A 201 -22.05 63.57 31.28
C THR A 201 -23.04 63.04 32.30
N VAL A 202 -24.34 63.23 32.05
CA VAL A 202 -25.44 62.76 32.91
C VAL A 202 -25.36 61.24 33.06
N HIS A 203 -24.73 60.74 34.12
CA HIS A 203 -25.02 59.44 34.73
C HIS A 203 -24.50 59.45 36.18
N THR A 204 -25.42 59.73 37.11
CA THR A 204 -25.30 59.33 38.52
C THR A 204 -24.97 57.84 38.59
N VAL A 205 -23.88 57.50 39.29
CA VAL A 205 -23.51 56.12 39.62
C VAL A 205 -24.64 55.50 40.43
N ASN A 206 -25.48 54.77 39.71
CA ASN A 206 -26.46 53.86 40.24
C ASN A 206 -25.71 52.58 40.63
N LEU A 207 -26.10 51.93 41.72
CA LEU A 207 -25.74 50.54 41.99
C LEU A 207 -26.44 49.66 40.94
N GLU A 208 -26.02 49.78 39.68
CA GLU A 208 -26.70 49.16 38.55
C GLU A 208 -26.22 47.72 38.38
N THR A 209 -27.20 46.82 38.36
CA THR A 209 -27.09 45.42 37.98
C THR A 209 -26.12 45.24 36.81
N LYS A 210 -25.13 44.34 36.92
CA LYS A 210 -24.19 44.05 35.83
C LYS A 210 -24.95 43.39 34.67
N ARG A 211 -25.03 44.07 33.52
CA ARG A 211 -25.75 43.54 32.34
C ARG A 211 -24.96 42.38 31.72
N LEU A 212 -25.57 41.21 31.66
CA LEU A 212 -25.03 40.04 30.98
C LEU A 212 -24.98 40.30 29.47
N ARG A 213 -23.94 39.79 28.80
CA ARG A 213 -23.75 39.90 27.35
C ARG A 213 -23.09 38.63 26.83
N ILE A 214 -23.64 38.08 25.76
CA ILE A 214 -22.95 37.08 24.93
C ILE A 214 -21.98 37.82 24.03
N THR A 215 -20.70 37.46 24.08
CA THR A 215 -19.63 38.15 23.34
C THR A 215 -19.31 37.47 22.03
N THR A 216 -19.35 36.13 21.98
CA THR A 216 -19.23 35.34 20.75
C THR A 216 -20.17 34.15 20.81
N ILE A 217 -20.64 33.69 19.65
CA ILE A 217 -21.44 32.47 19.50
C ILE A 217 -21.17 31.89 18.11
N ASN A 218 -20.90 30.58 18.03
CA ASN A 218 -20.62 29.88 16.78
C ASN A 218 -21.01 28.40 16.87
N LEU A 219 -21.73 27.89 15.87
CA LEU A 219 -21.88 26.47 15.62
C LEU A 219 -20.71 25.99 14.76
N VAL A 220 -19.88 25.11 15.31
CA VAL A 220 -18.72 24.53 14.62
C VAL A 220 -19.12 23.17 14.07
N ASN A 221 -19.16 23.04 12.74
CA ASN A 221 -19.45 21.78 12.05
C ASN A 221 -18.15 21.12 11.55
N SER A 222 -17.54 20.27 12.37
CA SER A 222 -16.26 19.60 12.07
C SER A 222 -16.28 18.14 12.58
N GLU A 223 -15.21 17.65 13.22
CA GLU A 223 -15.18 16.32 13.86
C GLU A 223 -16.14 16.18 15.05
N LYS A 224 -16.67 17.31 15.53
CA LYS A 224 -17.81 17.43 16.44
C LYS A 224 -18.74 18.49 15.86
N LEU A 225 -20.05 18.39 16.10
CA LEU A 225 -20.95 19.53 16.04
C LEU A 225 -21.01 20.13 17.44
N SER A 226 -20.38 21.28 17.64
CA SER A 226 -20.43 21.98 18.93
C SER A 226 -21.01 23.37 18.78
N LEU A 227 -21.75 23.80 19.80
CA LEU A 227 -22.08 25.20 19.99
C LEU A 227 -21.08 25.81 20.96
N ASP A 228 -20.29 26.76 20.46
CA ASP A 228 -19.31 27.49 21.25
C ASP A 228 -19.82 28.90 21.52
N TRP A 229 -19.83 29.35 22.77
CA TRP A 229 -20.14 30.74 23.11
C TRP A 229 -19.31 31.26 24.27
N SER A 230 -19.10 32.57 24.31
CA SER A 230 -18.47 33.27 25.43
C SER A 230 -19.39 34.36 25.97
N SER A 231 -19.21 34.70 27.24
CA SER A 231 -19.93 35.79 27.90
C SER A 231 -18.96 36.77 28.56
N ASN A 232 -19.49 37.92 28.99
CA ASN A 232 -18.74 38.93 29.75
C ASN A 232 -18.51 38.56 31.23
N VAL A 233 -18.95 37.38 31.66
CA VAL A 233 -18.83 36.87 33.03
C VAL A 233 -18.01 35.58 33.13
N GLY A 234 -17.65 34.95 32.01
CA GLY A 234 -16.83 33.75 31.98
C GLY A 234 -17.47 32.57 32.71
N ALA A 235 -16.72 31.92 33.60
CA ALA A 235 -17.12 30.72 34.36
C ALA A 235 -17.91 31.01 35.64
N ASP A 236 -18.50 32.21 35.78
CA ASP A 236 -19.27 32.57 36.97
C ASP A 236 -20.45 31.59 37.18
N LEU A 237 -20.57 31.07 38.40
CA LEU A 237 -21.61 30.12 38.80
C LEU A 237 -22.98 30.81 38.99
N GLY A 238 -23.03 32.14 39.10
CA GLY A 238 -24.26 32.92 39.30
C GLY A 238 -25.08 33.21 38.03
N VAL A 239 -24.78 32.53 36.92
CA VAL A 239 -25.39 32.80 35.60
C VAL A 239 -25.80 31.51 34.91
N ASP A 240 -27.02 31.51 34.37
CA ASP A 240 -27.56 30.45 33.51
C ASP A 240 -27.51 30.87 32.05
N TYR A 241 -27.37 29.89 31.14
CA TYR A 241 -27.49 30.11 29.71
C TYR A 241 -28.68 29.33 29.15
N GLU A 242 -29.67 30.04 28.61
CA GLU A 242 -30.75 29.47 27.81
C GLU A 242 -30.34 29.40 26.35
N VAL A 243 -30.13 28.19 25.85
CA VAL A 243 -29.66 27.90 24.49
C VAL A 243 -30.80 27.31 23.67
N SER A 244 -31.40 28.11 22.79
CA SER A 244 -32.53 27.66 21.95
C SER A 244 -32.09 27.35 20.52
N PHE A 245 -32.42 26.16 20.02
CA PHE A 245 -32.09 25.72 18.66
C PHE A 245 -33.29 25.87 17.73
N TYR A 246 -33.03 26.33 16.51
CA TYR A 246 -34.04 26.61 15.49
C TYR A 246 -33.63 25.95 14.18
N LYS A 247 -34.63 25.51 13.42
CA LYS A 247 -34.47 25.11 12.03
C LYS A 247 -34.24 26.36 11.19
N ASN A 248 -33.25 26.33 10.31
CA ASN A 248 -32.90 27.49 9.48
C ASN A 248 -33.96 27.77 8.40
N ASP A 249 -34.56 26.73 7.83
CA ASP A 249 -35.43 26.86 6.65
C ASP A 249 -36.72 27.66 6.93
N ASP A 250 -37.31 27.47 8.10
CA ASP A 250 -38.63 28.04 8.47
C ASP A 250 -38.62 28.75 9.84
N ASN A 251 -37.46 28.87 10.50
CA ASN A 251 -37.30 29.43 11.84
C ASN A 251 -38.10 28.70 12.93
N THR A 252 -38.49 27.44 12.72
CA THR A 252 -39.19 26.65 13.73
C THR A 252 -38.25 26.34 14.89
N LYS A 253 -38.69 26.67 16.12
CA LYS A 253 -37.97 26.30 17.34
C LYS A 253 -38.00 24.79 17.52
N LEU A 254 -36.85 24.17 17.74
CA LEU A 254 -36.72 22.73 17.96
C LEU A 254 -36.74 22.40 19.46
N PHE A 255 -35.82 22.97 20.23
CA PHE A 255 -35.70 22.75 21.68
C PHE A 255 -34.86 23.86 22.33
N THR A 256 -34.85 23.90 23.66
CA THR A 256 -33.98 24.76 24.48
C THR A 256 -33.21 23.90 25.48
N LEU A 257 -31.90 24.12 25.61
CA LEU A 257 -31.08 23.60 26.70
C LEU A 257 -30.83 24.70 27.72
N ARG A 258 -30.96 24.38 29.02
CA ARG A 258 -30.48 25.23 30.11
C ARG A 258 -29.10 24.73 30.54
N VAL A 259 -28.08 25.56 30.35
CA VAL A 259 -26.69 25.29 30.75
C VAL A 259 -26.39 26.12 31.98
N SER A 260 -26.33 25.45 33.14
CA SER A 260 -26.13 26.05 34.46
C SER A 260 -24.80 25.57 35.03
N PRO A 261 -23.73 26.40 35.02
CA PRO A 261 -22.43 26.01 35.55
C PRO A 261 -22.50 25.55 37.01
N PHE A 262 -23.41 26.14 37.80
CA PHE A 262 -23.65 25.72 39.18
C PHE A 262 -24.27 24.32 39.27
N ASP A 263 -25.39 24.09 38.57
CA ASP A 263 -26.12 22.80 38.64
C ASP A 263 -25.25 21.66 38.08
N MET A 264 -24.53 21.91 37.00
CA MET A 264 -23.57 20.97 36.43
C MET A 264 -22.44 20.66 37.42
N GLY A 265 -21.89 21.67 38.09
CA GLY A 265 -20.85 21.50 39.11
C GLY A 265 -21.29 20.65 40.31
N GLN A 266 -22.54 20.80 40.77
CA GLN A 266 -23.11 19.95 41.82
C GLN A 266 -23.23 18.48 41.39
N GLN A 267 -23.32 18.22 40.09
CA GLN A 267 -23.39 16.88 39.52
C GLN A 267 -22.02 16.32 39.11
N GLY A 268 -20.93 16.97 39.55
CA GLY A 268 -19.56 16.49 39.33
C GLY A 268 -18.91 16.95 38.03
N TRP A 269 -19.52 17.87 37.28
CA TRP A 269 -18.86 18.54 36.15
C TRP A 269 -17.77 19.51 36.65
N THR A 270 -16.68 19.63 35.91
CA THR A 270 -15.60 20.57 36.24
C THR A 270 -15.11 21.34 35.01
N THR A 271 -14.46 22.48 35.24
CA THR A 271 -13.86 23.30 34.17
C THR A 271 -12.51 22.76 33.66
N ASN A 272 -12.01 21.64 34.18
CA ASN A 272 -10.72 21.06 33.78
C ASN A 272 -10.86 20.18 32.52
N ALA A 273 -10.12 20.52 31.46
CA ALA A 273 -10.24 19.93 30.13
C ALA A 273 -9.84 18.44 30.00
N ASP A 274 -9.10 17.87 30.97
CA ASP A 274 -8.37 16.58 30.80
C ASP A 274 -9.02 15.34 31.47
N SER A 275 -10.31 15.37 31.84
CA SER A 275 -10.93 14.28 32.63
C SER A 275 -12.32 13.86 32.16
N THR A 276 -12.78 12.68 32.64
CA THR A 276 -14.16 12.14 32.54
C THR A 276 -15.25 13.10 33.02
N SER A 277 -14.89 14.24 33.61
CA SER A 277 -15.78 15.27 34.14
C SER A 277 -16.36 16.23 33.09
N GLY A 278 -16.12 15.98 31.79
CA GLY A 278 -16.67 16.76 30.69
C GLY A 278 -18.12 16.43 30.31
N MET A 279 -18.72 15.36 30.83
CA MET A 279 -20.15 15.07 30.59
C MET A 279 -21.02 15.75 31.66
N ALA A 280 -22.02 16.52 31.23
CA ALA A 280 -22.93 17.24 32.14
C ALA A 280 -24.39 16.96 31.80
N THR A 281 -25.24 16.84 32.82
CA THR A 281 -26.69 16.75 32.63
C THR A 281 -27.24 18.14 32.36
N LEU A 282 -27.98 18.29 31.27
CA LEU A 282 -28.62 19.55 30.88
C LEU A 282 -30.14 19.37 30.89
N GLU A 283 -30.87 20.38 31.40
CA GLU A 283 -32.32 20.40 31.28
C GLU A 283 -32.72 20.73 29.84
N LEU A 284 -33.59 19.90 29.26
CA LEU A 284 -34.12 20.10 27.93
C LEU A 284 -35.59 20.54 27.99
N THR A 285 -35.93 21.61 27.27
CA THR A 285 -37.31 22.08 27.08
C THR A 285 -37.71 21.91 25.62
N LYS A 286 -38.87 21.29 25.37
CA LYS A 286 -39.43 21.07 24.02
C LYS A 286 -39.88 22.40 23.39
N ALA A 287 -40.15 22.36 22.09
CA ALA A 287 -40.59 23.52 21.32
C ALA A 287 -41.88 24.19 21.89
N ASP A 288 -42.79 23.39 22.47
CA ASP A 288 -44.04 23.84 23.08
C ASP A 288 -43.88 24.44 24.49
N GLY A 289 -42.66 24.48 25.02
CA GLY A 289 -42.35 25.00 26.36
C GLY A 289 -42.44 23.96 27.48
N THR A 290 -42.78 22.70 27.17
CA THR A 290 -42.78 21.62 28.17
C THR A 290 -41.35 21.21 28.53
N LYS A 291 -41.03 21.16 29.83
CA LYS A 291 -39.75 20.65 30.33
C LYS A 291 -39.74 19.13 30.28
N ASP A 292 -38.67 18.56 29.72
CA ASP A 292 -38.41 17.12 29.82
C ASP A 292 -37.68 16.84 31.14
N THR A 293 -38.21 15.94 31.96
CA THR A 293 -37.65 15.61 33.28
C THR A 293 -36.60 14.51 33.22
N SER A 294 -36.17 14.09 32.02
CA SER A 294 -35.13 13.07 31.86
C SER A 294 -33.73 13.66 31.98
N ASN A 295 -32.77 12.84 32.43
CA ASN A 295 -31.37 13.24 32.58
C ASN A 295 -30.61 13.12 31.25
N TRP A 296 -30.68 14.16 30.41
CA TRP A 296 -29.91 14.20 29.16
C TRP A 296 -28.47 14.64 29.42
N MET A 297 -27.50 13.77 29.13
CA MET A 297 -26.08 14.09 29.31
C MET A 297 -25.46 14.56 27.99
N PHE A 298 -24.75 15.69 28.03
CA PHE A 298 -24.02 16.24 26.89
C PHE A 298 -22.56 16.45 27.27
N PRO A 299 -21.60 16.29 26.33
CA PRO A 299 -20.25 16.76 26.54
C PRO A 299 -20.23 18.29 26.57
N VAL A 300 -19.77 18.86 27.67
CA VAL A 300 -19.62 20.30 27.90
C VAL A 300 -18.21 20.59 28.37
N THR A 301 -17.52 21.50 27.68
CA THR A 301 -16.19 21.97 28.07
C THR A 301 -16.19 23.49 28.29
N TYR A 302 -15.26 23.95 29.11
CA TYR A 302 -14.98 25.37 29.29
C TYR A 302 -13.48 25.61 29.12
N SER A 303 -13.10 26.27 28.04
CA SER A 303 -11.71 26.65 27.76
C SER A 303 -11.66 28.00 27.04
N ASP A 304 -10.58 28.76 27.22
CA ASP A 304 -10.38 30.08 26.59
C ASP A 304 -11.59 31.04 26.73
N ASN A 305 -12.22 31.05 27.91
CA ASN A 305 -13.40 31.84 28.23
C ASN A 305 -14.64 31.52 27.35
N LYS A 306 -14.70 30.31 26.80
CA LYS A 306 -15.81 29.80 25.99
C LYS A 306 -16.38 28.52 26.58
N TYR A 307 -17.69 28.45 26.65
CA TYR A 307 -18.39 27.18 26.80
C TYR A 307 -18.55 26.53 25.43
N SER A 308 -18.39 25.22 25.38
CA SER A 308 -18.67 24.40 24.20
C SER A 308 -19.58 23.26 24.59
N VAL A 309 -20.75 23.14 23.94
CA VAL A 309 -21.68 22.01 24.11
C VAL A 309 -21.66 21.18 22.83
N VAL A 310 -21.25 19.92 22.93
CA VAL A 310 -21.23 18.99 21.80
C VAL A 310 -22.62 18.38 21.61
N LEU A 311 -23.18 18.57 20.42
CA LEU A 311 -24.51 18.09 20.04
C LEU A 311 -24.45 16.78 19.27
N ASP A 312 -23.39 16.58 18.48
CA ASP A 312 -23.15 15.39 17.65
C ASP A 312 -21.65 15.06 17.61
N ALA A 313 -21.28 13.81 17.86
CA ALA A 313 -19.90 13.33 17.76
C ALA A 313 -19.80 11.83 17.44
N MET A 314 -18.63 11.39 16.99
CA MET A 314 -18.35 9.97 16.77
C MET A 314 -18.19 9.22 18.10
N MET A 315 -18.56 7.94 18.08
CA MET A 315 -18.42 7.02 19.19
C MET A 315 -17.62 5.79 18.76
N SER A 316 -16.88 5.17 19.68
CA SER A 316 -16.13 3.92 19.43
C SER A 316 -17.07 2.78 19.02
N ALA A 317 -16.52 1.75 18.36
CA ALA A 317 -17.27 0.55 18.01
C ALA A 317 -17.81 -0.17 19.27
N LYS A 318 -17.06 -0.15 20.38
CA LYS A 318 -17.50 -0.65 21.69
C LYS A 318 -18.75 0.06 22.19
N VAL A 319 -18.77 1.40 22.17
CA VAL A 319 -19.92 2.20 22.61
C VAL A 319 -21.14 1.92 21.74
N GLN A 320 -20.95 1.85 20.42
CA GLN A 320 -22.02 1.54 19.48
C GLN A 320 -22.62 0.15 19.73
N ALA A 321 -21.78 -0.87 19.92
CA ALA A 321 -22.25 -2.22 20.23
C ALA A 321 -23.01 -2.31 21.56
N ALA A 322 -22.61 -1.53 22.58
CA ALA A 322 -23.33 -1.46 23.85
C ALA A 322 -24.72 -0.83 23.70
N LEU A 323 -24.84 0.22 22.89
CA LEU A 323 -26.12 0.86 22.57
C LEU A 323 -27.04 -0.08 21.76
N ASP A 324 -26.49 -0.77 20.76
CA ASP A 324 -27.23 -1.68 19.90
C ASP A 324 -27.64 -2.98 20.61
N GLY A 325 -26.82 -3.46 21.55
CA GLY A 325 -27.05 -4.70 22.30
C GLY A 325 -28.13 -4.61 23.38
N GLN A 326 -28.54 -3.41 23.78
CA GLN A 326 -29.60 -3.25 24.78
C GLN A 326 -30.97 -3.48 24.14
N THR A 327 -31.58 -4.63 24.41
CA THR A 327 -32.90 -5.01 23.86
C THR A 327 -34.07 -4.52 24.70
N ASN A 328 -33.86 -4.12 25.95
CA ASN A 328 -34.92 -3.55 26.78
C ASN A 328 -35.10 -2.07 26.41
N GLU A 329 -36.24 -1.72 25.79
CA GLU A 329 -36.54 -0.35 25.32
C GLU A 329 -36.38 0.74 26.39
N SER A 330 -36.77 0.47 27.64
CA SER A 330 -36.62 1.45 28.73
C SER A 330 -35.16 1.66 29.12
N ALA A 331 -34.39 0.58 29.21
CA ALA A 331 -32.95 0.66 29.49
C ALA A 331 -32.16 1.23 28.30
N LYS A 332 -32.59 0.94 27.07
CA LYS A 332 -32.01 1.49 25.84
C LYS A 332 -32.22 3.00 25.78
N SER A 333 -33.43 3.47 26.05
CA SER A 333 -33.73 4.89 26.10
C SER A 333 -32.90 5.62 27.15
N GLU A 334 -32.73 5.05 28.35
CA GLU A 334 -31.86 5.64 29.39
C GLU A 334 -30.37 5.62 28.98
N LEU A 335 -29.91 4.55 28.35
CA LEU A 335 -28.53 4.44 27.86
C LEU A 335 -28.26 5.43 26.72
N GLU A 336 -29.20 5.65 25.80
CA GLU A 336 -29.08 6.66 24.74
C GLU A 336 -29.00 8.09 25.30
N LYS A 337 -29.80 8.42 26.33
CA LYS A 337 -29.78 9.74 26.98
C LYS A 337 -28.45 10.06 27.66
N THR A 338 -27.78 9.05 28.20
CA THR A 338 -26.58 9.19 29.04
C THR A 338 -25.28 8.86 28.32
N SER A 339 -25.31 7.95 27.35
CA SER A 339 -24.13 7.33 26.72
C SER A 339 -24.12 7.37 25.18
N SER A 340 -25.06 8.07 24.53
CA SER A 340 -24.96 8.37 23.09
C SER A 340 -24.53 9.83 22.87
N THR A 341 -23.67 10.10 21.90
CA THR A 341 -23.34 11.48 21.48
C THR A 341 -23.93 11.85 20.13
N SER A 342 -24.69 10.95 19.49
CA SER A 342 -25.39 11.25 18.23
C SER A 342 -26.55 12.20 18.49
N ILE A 343 -26.73 13.22 17.64
CA ILE A 343 -27.89 14.12 17.73
C ILE A 343 -29.23 13.41 17.48
N THR A 344 -29.20 12.27 16.76
CA THR A 344 -30.40 11.49 16.44
C THR A 344 -31.05 10.86 17.67
N ARG A 345 -30.35 10.76 18.80
CA ARG A 345 -30.93 10.33 20.10
C ARG A 345 -32.06 11.25 20.56
N LEU A 346 -32.01 12.52 20.16
CA LEU A 346 -33.03 13.52 20.49
C LEU A 346 -34.31 13.37 19.64
N ALA A 347 -34.31 12.51 18.62
CA ALA A 347 -35.48 12.29 17.76
C ALA A 347 -36.71 11.74 18.52
N THR A 348 -36.48 11.09 19.67
CA THR A 348 -37.53 10.56 20.56
C THR A 348 -38.43 11.65 21.14
N ILE A 349 -37.89 12.86 21.29
CA ILE A 349 -38.58 14.03 21.83
C ILE A 349 -38.73 15.17 20.81
N ILE A 350 -37.85 15.20 19.79
CA ILE A 350 -37.79 16.23 18.74
C ILE A 350 -37.71 15.52 17.38
N THR A 351 -38.86 15.11 16.84
CA THR A 351 -38.96 14.25 15.65
C THR A 351 -38.16 14.77 14.44
N ALA A 352 -38.02 16.09 14.28
CA ALA A 352 -37.25 16.70 13.20
C ALA A 352 -35.75 16.32 13.19
N LEU A 353 -35.17 15.94 14.34
CA LEU A 353 -33.76 15.53 14.45
C LEU A 353 -33.53 14.06 14.10
N SER A 354 -34.56 13.34 13.67
CA SER A 354 -34.38 12.05 12.97
C SER A 354 -33.78 12.23 11.57
N GLU A 355 -33.77 13.47 11.07
CA GLU A 355 -33.33 13.87 9.75
C GLU A 355 -32.20 14.91 9.84
N PRO A 356 -31.26 14.99 8.88
CA PRO A 356 -30.29 16.07 8.82
C PRO A 356 -30.98 17.43 8.70
N GLN A 357 -30.70 18.33 9.63
CA GLN A 357 -31.27 19.67 9.68
C GLN A 357 -30.17 20.71 9.55
N ASN A 358 -30.47 21.79 8.84
CA ASN A 358 -29.68 23.02 8.95
C ASN A 358 -30.25 23.80 10.12
N ILE A 359 -29.45 23.99 11.18
CA ILE A 359 -29.88 24.62 12.43
C ILE A 359 -29.04 25.85 12.75
N TYR A 360 -29.62 26.76 13.53
CA TYR A 360 -28.90 27.82 14.21
C TYR A 360 -29.35 27.89 15.68
N ALA A 361 -28.48 28.39 16.55
CA ALA A 361 -28.74 28.51 17.97
C ALA A 361 -28.89 29.98 18.38
N LYS A 362 -29.67 30.21 19.43
CA LYS A 362 -29.79 31.51 20.08
C LYS A 362 -29.49 31.37 21.57
N VAL A 363 -28.51 32.10 22.08
CA VAL A 363 -28.10 32.05 23.49
C VAL A 363 -28.55 33.32 24.22
N LYS A 364 -29.15 33.14 25.39
CA LYS A 364 -29.50 34.21 26.33
C LYS A 364 -28.88 33.85 27.69
N ALA A 365 -28.10 34.77 28.27
CA ALA A 365 -27.60 34.63 29.64
C ALA A 365 -28.59 35.27 30.62
N THR A 366 -28.94 34.55 31.68
CA THR A 366 -29.88 34.98 32.72
C THR A 366 -29.23 34.85 34.09
N ALA A 367 -29.68 35.63 35.07
CA ALA A 367 -29.24 35.43 36.44
C ALA A 367 -29.67 34.03 36.93
N TYR A 368 -28.80 33.32 37.66
CA TYR A 368 -29.14 32.02 38.24
C TYR A 368 -30.27 32.16 39.26
N THR A 369 -31.32 31.32 39.15
CA THR A 369 -32.53 31.40 40.01
C THR A 369 -32.68 30.23 40.99
N GLY A 370 -31.68 29.36 41.13
CA GLY A 370 -31.75 28.18 42.00
C GLY A 370 -31.32 28.43 43.46
N SER A 371 -31.59 27.43 44.31
CA SER A 371 -31.51 27.34 45.78
C SER A 371 -30.74 28.44 46.56
N SER A 372 -31.37 28.90 47.65
CA SER A 372 -31.02 30.00 48.58
C SER A 372 -29.67 29.94 49.32
N ASN A 373 -28.71 29.13 48.88
CA ASN A 373 -27.40 28.93 49.51
C ASN A 373 -26.23 29.60 48.76
N ILE A 374 -26.49 30.38 47.70
CA ILE A 374 -25.45 31.15 47.01
C ILE A 374 -25.45 32.58 47.54
N ASN A 375 -24.29 33.02 48.05
CA ASN A 375 -24.05 34.42 48.41
C ASN A 375 -23.76 35.21 47.12
N ILE A 376 -24.79 35.53 46.34
CA ILE A 376 -24.64 36.31 45.11
C ILE A 376 -24.42 37.78 45.51
N SER A 377 -23.16 38.22 45.57
CA SER A 377 -22.81 39.61 45.88
C SER A 377 -23.08 40.59 44.73
N GLN A 378 -23.42 40.07 43.54
CA GLN A 378 -23.57 40.79 42.29
C GLN A 378 -24.96 40.56 41.67
N GLU A 379 -25.82 41.58 41.64
CA GLU A 379 -27.07 41.49 40.89
C GLU A 379 -26.80 41.58 39.38
N TYR A 380 -27.35 40.64 38.62
CA TYR A 380 -27.22 40.52 37.17
C TYR A 380 -28.51 40.89 36.47
N ARG A 381 -28.40 41.52 35.29
CA ARG A 381 -29.52 41.75 34.37
C ARG A 381 -29.33 40.89 33.13
N ASP A 382 -30.39 40.18 32.73
CA ASP A 382 -30.43 39.31 31.54
C ASP A 382 -29.79 39.94 30.30
N SER A 383 -29.15 39.10 29.48
CA SER A 383 -28.63 39.51 28.19
C SER A 383 -29.74 39.60 27.13
N GLU A 384 -29.44 40.33 26.05
CA GLU A 384 -30.15 40.11 24.78
C GLU A 384 -29.83 38.70 24.26
N GLN A 385 -30.74 38.18 23.44
CA GLN A 385 -30.55 36.92 22.76
C GLN A 385 -29.69 37.11 21.50
N VAL A 386 -28.61 36.33 21.35
CA VAL A 386 -27.67 36.43 20.21
C VAL A 386 -27.70 35.13 19.40
N SER A 387 -27.72 35.24 18.06
CA SER A 387 -27.84 34.09 17.14
C SER A 387 -26.46 33.64 16.62
N SER A 388 -26.28 32.33 16.44
CA SER A 388 -25.10 31.73 15.78
C SER A 388 -25.19 31.80 14.26
N ASN A 389 -24.13 31.35 13.58
CA ASN A 389 -24.20 30.87 12.19
C ASN A 389 -25.10 29.62 12.06
N VAL A 390 -25.35 29.21 10.83
CA VAL A 390 -26.05 27.98 10.49
C VAL A 390 -25.04 26.84 10.34
N ALA A 391 -25.40 25.65 10.84
CA ALA A 391 -24.65 24.41 10.64
C ALA A 391 -25.60 23.24 10.38
N ASN A 392 -25.13 22.24 9.62
CA ASN A 392 -25.89 21.00 9.45
C ASN A 392 -25.68 20.04 10.64
N THR A 393 -26.74 19.35 11.05
CA THR A 393 -26.72 18.50 12.25
C THR A 393 -25.87 17.24 12.11
N MET A 394 -25.73 16.68 10.90
CA MET A 394 -25.11 15.37 10.69
C MET A 394 -23.99 15.36 9.65
N PHE A 395 -24.05 16.25 8.66
CA PHE A 395 -23.17 16.26 7.49
C PHE A 395 -22.60 17.67 7.27
N GLY A 396 -21.92 17.92 6.15
CA GLY A 396 -21.37 19.24 5.82
C GLY A 396 -22.46 20.30 5.60
N ASP A 397 -22.14 21.56 5.87
CA ASP A 397 -23.09 22.70 5.88
C ASP A 397 -23.83 22.94 4.54
N ASN A 398 -23.28 22.44 3.44
CA ASN A 398 -23.88 22.57 2.10
C ASN A 398 -24.83 21.41 1.73
N THR A 399 -25.11 20.51 2.67
CA THR A 399 -26.02 19.36 2.47
C THR A 399 -27.45 19.84 2.16
N LYS A 400 -28.03 19.31 1.07
CA LYS A 400 -29.39 19.65 0.63
C LYS A 400 -30.08 18.43 0.02
N GLY A 401 -31.23 18.04 0.57
CA GLY A 401 -31.97 16.87 0.09
C GLY A 401 -31.11 15.62 0.14
N SER A 402 -30.99 14.92 -0.99
CA SER A 402 -30.19 13.69 -1.13
C SER A 402 -28.72 13.91 -1.56
N ASP A 403 -28.29 15.16 -1.78
CA ASP A 403 -26.88 15.52 -2.00
C ASP A 403 -26.23 15.85 -0.66
N ILE A 404 -25.55 14.85 -0.10
CA ILE A 404 -24.96 14.88 1.23
C ILE A 404 -23.48 15.20 1.12
N GLN A 405 -23.03 16.27 1.79
CA GLN A 405 -21.63 16.69 1.74
C GLN A 405 -20.83 16.10 2.89
N VAL A 406 -19.67 15.51 2.58
CA VAL A 406 -18.79 14.87 3.55
C VAL A 406 -17.46 15.63 3.63
N ALA A 407 -17.27 16.34 4.74
CA ALA A 407 -16.12 17.23 4.98
C ALA A 407 -15.27 16.90 6.24
N ALA A 408 -15.63 15.85 6.98
CA ALA A 408 -15.05 15.45 8.26
C ALA A 408 -15.33 13.96 8.51
N PHE A 409 -14.53 13.27 9.33
CA PHE A 409 -14.73 11.83 9.58
C PHE A 409 -16.02 11.55 10.32
N ARG A 410 -16.48 12.48 11.16
CA ARG A 410 -17.81 12.43 11.76
C ARG A 410 -18.93 12.30 10.72
N HIS A 411 -18.83 13.03 9.60
CA HIS A 411 -19.82 12.97 8.53
C HIS A 411 -19.85 11.59 7.86
N LEU A 412 -18.68 10.94 7.68
CA LEU A 412 -18.62 9.54 7.22
C LEU A 412 -19.27 8.60 8.23
N SER A 413 -18.92 8.71 9.51
CA SER A 413 -19.51 7.86 10.56
C SER A 413 -21.02 8.01 10.65
N ASN A 414 -21.56 9.22 10.45
CA ASN A 414 -22.99 9.52 10.54
C ASN A 414 -23.85 8.88 9.44
N MET A 415 -23.24 8.33 8.38
CA MET A 415 -23.95 7.56 7.35
C MET A 415 -24.79 6.43 7.95
N ARG A 416 -24.33 5.83 9.06
CA ARG A 416 -25.03 4.75 9.78
C ARG A 416 -26.43 5.13 10.29
N TYR A 417 -26.69 6.42 10.49
CA TYR A 417 -27.97 6.91 11.03
C TYR A 417 -28.94 7.34 9.93
N TYR A 418 -28.46 7.57 8.71
CA TYR A 418 -29.27 8.09 7.60
C TYR A 418 -30.19 7.04 6.97
N GLU A 419 -29.73 5.78 6.97
CA GLU A 419 -30.43 4.63 6.36
C GLU A 419 -31.86 4.44 6.88
N LYS A 420 -32.09 4.73 8.16
CA LYS A 420 -33.36 4.43 8.85
C LYS A 420 -34.60 5.00 8.16
N ASN A 421 -34.44 6.11 7.43
CA ASN A 421 -35.56 6.87 6.86
C ASN A 421 -35.46 7.12 5.35
N HIS A 422 -34.43 6.58 4.66
CA HIS A 422 -34.20 6.89 3.24
C HIS A 422 -33.88 5.67 2.38
N ASP A 423 -34.49 5.63 1.21
CA ASP A 423 -34.27 4.57 0.23
C ASP A 423 -32.97 4.75 -0.59
N SER A 424 -32.44 5.97 -0.72
CA SER A 424 -31.22 6.25 -1.51
C SER A 424 -30.51 7.54 -1.07
N ALA A 425 -29.20 7.63 -1.31
CA ALA A 425 -28.39 8.79 -0.93
C ALA A 425 -27.09 8.89 -1.76
N THR A 426 -26.61 10.12 -2.01
CA THR A 426 -25.25 10.35 -2.55
C THR A 426 -24.43 11.17 -1.57
N PHE A 427 -23.34 10.58 -1.07
CA PHE A 427 -22.37 11.18 -0.17
C PHE A 427 -21.16 11.65 -0.97
N THR A 428 -20.96 12.95 -1.05
CA THR A 428 -19.90 13.57 -1.85
C THR A 428 -18.79 14.07 -0.93
N LEU A 429 -17.57 13.54 -1.10
CA LEU A 429 -16.37 14.05 -0.43
C LEU A 429 -16.06 15.46 -0.93
N THR A 430 -15.87 16.39 0.01
CA THR A 430 -15.47 17.77 -0.31
C THR A 430 -13.98 17.87 -0.65
N ASN A 431 -13.56 18.95 -1.31
CA ASN A 431 -12.15 19.20 -1.69
C ASN A 431 -11.21 19.43 -0.48
N LYS A 432 -11.68 19.23 0.75
CA LYS A 432 -10.89 19.31 1.97
C LYS A 432 -10.23 17.95 2.20
N ASN A 433 -8.91 17.93 2.37
CA ASN A 433 -8.23 16.72 2.84
C ASN A 433 -8.75 16.35 4.23
N MET A 434 -9.38 15.19 4.36
CA MET A 434 -9.80 14.62 5.63
C MET A 434 -8.65 13.77 6.16
N ASP A 435 -8.06 14.14 7.29
CA ASP A 435 -6.87 13.47 7.83
C ASP A 435 -7.13 12.97 9.25
N TRP A 436 -7.19 11.65 9.42
CA TRP A 436 -7.55 11.03 10.70
C TRP A 436 -6.43 11.11 11.74
N ALA A 437 -5.18 11.36 11.36
CA ALA A 437 -4.08 11.53 12.30
C ALA A 437 -3.95 12.99 12.79
N SER A 438 -4.80 13.90 12.32
CA SER A 438 -4.75 15.31 12.70
C SER A 438 -5.25 15.57 14.12
N VAL A 439 -4.60 16.50 14.81
CA VAL A 439 -5.07 17.02 16.11
C VAL A 439 -6.51 17.54 15.98
N GLY A 440 -7.35 17.25 16.96
CA GLY A 440 -8.78 17.55 16.97
C GLY A 440 -9.68 16.44 16.41
N THR A 441 -9.11 15.39 15.80
CA THR A 441 -9.84 14.17 15.41
C THR A 441 -9.82 13.15 16.55
N GLY A 442 -10.81 12.26 16.59
CA GLY A 442 -10.98 11.30 17.67
C GLY A 442 -12.43 10.86 17.82
N LEU A 443 -12.75 10.23 18.93
CA LEU A 443 -14.08 9.70 19.22
C LEU A 443 -14.39 9.69 20.71
N TYR A 444 -15.66 9.55 21.07
CA TYR A 444 -16.08 9.27 22.44
C TYR A 444 -16.03 7.76 22.71
N ASP A 445 -15.35 7.37 23.79
CA ASP A 445 -15.24 5.98 24.23
C ASP A 445 -15.56 5.84 25.73
N PHE A 446 -15.86 4.61 26.17
CA PHE A 446 -16.08 4.30 27.57
C PHE A 446 -14.78 4.30 28.35
N LYS A 447 -14.69 5.18 29.35
CA LYS A 447 -13.60 5.23 30.33
C LYS A 447 -14.13 4.83 31.70
N ALA A 448 -13.51 3.80 32.30
CA ALA A 448 -13.88 3.33 33.62
C ALA A 448 -13.47 4.37 34.68
N GLU A 449 -14.43 4.80 35.50
CA GLU A 449 -14.23 5.70 36.62
C GLU A 449 -14.54 4.96 37.93
N ALA A 450 -13.58 4.98 38.87
CA ALA A 450 -13.76 4.37 40.18
C ALA A 450 -14.68 5.26 41.04
N GLN A 451 -15.76 4.67 41.51
CA GLN A 451 -16.68 5.31 42.45
C GLN A 451 -16.14 5.19 43.89
N PRO A 452 -16.59 6.06 44.82
CA PRO A 452 -16.17 6.03 46.22
C PRO A 452 -16.44 4.70 46.93
N ASP A 453 -17.40 3.91 46.44
CA ASP A 453 -17.75 2.58 46.95
C ASP A 453 -16.92 1.42 46.36
N GLY A 454 -15.95 1.75 45.49
CA GLY A 454 -15.09 0.78 44.80
C GLY A 454 -15.69 0.18 43.53
N THR A 455 -16.95 0.49 43.19
CA THR A 455 -17.53 0.10 41.90
C THR A 455 -16.92 0.91 40.76
N LYS A 456 -16.86 0.34 39.55
CA LYS A 456 -16.40 1.06 38.35
C LYS A 456 -17.60 1.36 37.47
N VAL A 457 -17.82 2.63 37.17
CA VAL A 457 -18.85 3.06 36.23
C VAL A 457 -18.16 3.51 34.95
N GLU A 458 -18.60 3.00 33.80
CA GLU A 458 -18.12 3.47 32.51
C GLU A 458 -18.81 4.80 32.17
N LYS A 459 -18.02 5.85 31.93
CA LYS A 459 -18.50 7.14 31.43
C LYS A 459 -17.87 7.46 30.09
N LEU A 460 -18.60 8.16 29.23
CA LEU A 460 -18.06 8.63 27.96
C LEU A 460 -16.97 9.69 28.19
N ALA A 461 -15.85 9.53 27.48
CA ALA A 461 -14.78 10.52 27.43
C ALA A 461 -14.27 10.66 25.99
N TRP A 462 -13.83 11.86 25.63
CA TRP A 462 -13.20 12.11 24.34
C TRP A 462 -11.78 11.52 24.34
N ARG A 463 -11.50 10.65 23.36
CA ARG A 463 -10.16 10.12 23.07
C ARG A 463 -9.68 10.75 21.77
N GLU A 464 -8.74 11.67 21.90
CA GLU A 464 -8.19 12.44 20.77
C GLU A 464 -6.98 11.72 20.15
N ASN A 465 -6.84 11.83 18.83
CA ASN A 465 -5.64 11.40 18.12
C ASN A 465 -4.44 12.31 18.46
N THR A 466 -3.29 11.70 18.65
CA THR A 466 -2.02 12.39 18.96
C THR A 466 -0.95 12.01 17.95
N LYS A 467 0.22 12.67 18.03
CA LYS A 467 1.37 12.34 17.16
C LYS A 467 1.92 10.92 17.37
N THR A 468 1.62 10.29 18.50
CA THR A 468 2.19 8.99 18.91
C THR A 468 1.15 7.88 18.99
N GLU A 469 -0.13 8.23 19.04
CA GLU A 469 -1.24 7.29 19.19
C GLU A 469 -2.40 7.74 18.33
N THR A 470 -2.85 6.88 17.41
CA THR A 470 -4.03 7.09 16.57
C THR A 470 -5.04 6.00 16.91
N VAL A 471 -6.28 6.38 17.20
CA VAL A 471 -7.34 5.43 17.55
C VAL A 471 -7.94 4.80 16.30
N GLY A 472 -8.40 3.56 16.39
CA GLY A 472 -9.16 2.91 15.33
C GLY A 472 -10.41 3.69 14.94
N PHE A 473 -10.60 3.94 13.65
CA PHE A 473 -11.83 4.52 13.15
C PHE A 473 -12.99 3.51 13.30
N PRO A 474 -14.13 3.88 13.90
CA PRO A 474 -15.24 2.95 14.11
C PRO A 474 -15.91 2.62 12.78
N SER A 475 -15.76 1.37 12.34
CA SER A 475 -16.28 0.87 11.06
C SER A 475 -17.77 1.17 10.89
N ILE A 476 -18.17 1.50 9.66
CA ILE A 476 -19.56 1.72 9.30
C ILE A 476 -20.17 0.36 8.96
N LYS A 477 -21.27 -0.02 9.62
CA LYS A 477 -21.87 -1.35 9.48
C LYS A 477 -22.17 -1.71 8.02
N GLU A 478 -22.81 -0.82 7.28
CA GLU A 478 -23.19 -1.09 5.90
C GLU A 478 -23.20 0.19 5.04
N LEU A 479 -22.78 0.07 3.78
CA LEU A 479 -23.19 0.99 2.71
C LEU A 479 -24.29 0.30 1.87
N PRO A 480 -25.56 0.72 2.02
CA PRO A 480 -26.68 0.07 1.34
C PRO A 480 -26.62 0.14 -0.18
N LYS A 481 -27.36 -0.75 -0.85
CA LYS A 481 -27.29 -0.95 -2.32
C LYS A 481 -27.56 0.31 -3.15
N GLU A 482 -28.52 1.14 -2.72
CA GLU A 482 -28.93 2.35 -3.45
C GLU A 482 -28.14 3.59 -3.01
N TYR A 483 -27.08 3.41 -2.21
CA TYR A 483 -26.26 4.50 -1.65
C TYR A 483 -24.95 4.62 -2.42
N THR A 484 -24.47 5.85 -2.59
CA THR A 484 -23.21 6.14 -3.28
C THR A 484 -22.29 6.99 -2.41
N LEU A 485 -21.03 6.56 -2.24
CA LEU A 485 -19.93 7.41 -1.76
C LEU A 485 -19.08 7.83 -2.95
N THR A 486 -18.92 9.12 -3.18
CA THR A 486 -18.17 9.64 -4.33
C THR A 486 -17.20 10.77 -3.98
N GLY A 487 -16.06 10.82 -4.65
CA GLY A 487 -15.09 11.91 -4.56
C GLY A 487 -14.77 12.53 -5.92
N LYS A 488 -13.60 13.16 -6.02
CA LYS A 488 -13.02 13.73 -7.24
C LYS A 488 -11.58 13.28 -7.42
N GLY A 489 -11.31 12.00 -7.14
CA GLY A 489 -9.97 11.41 -7.23
C GLY A 489 -8.98 12.12 -6.31
N SER A 490 -7.83 12.51 -6.85
CA SER A 490 -6.76 13.17 -6.08
C SER A 490 -7.11 14.56 -5.51
N GLN A 491 -8.26 15.14 -5.89
CA GLN A 491 -8.76 16.40 -5.32
C GLN A 491 -9.45 16.22 -3.96
N THR A 492 -9.87 14.99 -3.63
CA THR A 492 -10.59 14.65 -2.40
C THR A 492 -9.88 13.47 -1.75
N LEU A 493 -9.24 13.70 -0.60
CA LEU A 493 -8.37 12.72 0.03
C LEU A 493 -8.94 12.28 1.38
N VAL A 494 -8.96 10.97 1.60
CA VAL A 494 -9.12 10.36 2.93
C VAL A 494 -7.73 9.91 3.38
N SER A 495 -7.07 10.74 4.17
CA SER A 495 -5.70 10.54 4.62
C SER A 495 -5.63 9.88 6.00
N ASN A 496 -4.61 9.04 6.19
CA ASN A 496 -4.23 8.44 7.47
C ASN A 496 -5.36 7.68 8.17
N LEU A 497 -6.34 7.18 7.42
CA LEU A 497 -7.39 6.31 7.96
C LEU A 497 -6.71 5.14 8.68
N HIS A 498 -7.00 4.99 9.98
CA HIS A 498 -6.43 3.95 10.82
C HIS A 498 -7.53 2.96 11.22
N LEU A 499 -7.31 1.69 10.93
CA LEU A 499 -8.20 0.59 11.28
C LEU A 499 -7.42 -0.47 12.06
N ASP A 500 -8.06 -1.06 13.05
CA ASP A 500 -7.46 -2.02 13.97
C ASP A 500 -8.54 -2.86 14.67
N GLU A 501 -8.16 -3.59 15.71
CA GLU A 501 -9.09 -4.39 16.52
C GLU A 501 -10.13 -3.55 17.30
N GLU A 502 -9.89 -2.25 17.51
CA GLU A 502 -10.83 -1.33 18.19
C GLU A 502 -11.85 -0.71 17.21
N SER A 503 -11.62 -0.90 15.91
CA SER A 503 -12.46 -0.39 14.82
C SER A 503 -13.75 -1.18 14.64
N VAL A 504 -13.88 -2.34 15.29
CA VAL A 504 -15.10 -3.16 15.40
C VAL A 504 -15.29 -3.60 16.85
N ALA A 505 -16.48 -4.08 17.20
CA ALA A 505 -16.69 -4.68 18.50
C ALA A 505 -16.02 -6.06 18.55
N ASP A 506 -15.06 -6.20 19.45
CA ASP A 506 -14.28 -7.42 19.60
C ASP A 506 -15.12 -8.59 20.17
N ASP A 507 -14.66 -9.82 19.98
CA ASP A 507 -15.33 -11.07 20.39
C ASP A 507 -15.65 -11.09 21.89
N THR A 508 -14.78 -10.53 22.73
CA THR A 508 -14.97 -10.45 24.19
C THR A 508 -16.11 -9.50 24.53
N THR A 509 -16.09 -8.31 23.93
CA THR A 509 -17.11 -7.27 24.08
C THR A 509 -18.45 -7.75 23.56
N THR A 510 -18.49 -8.32 22.37
CA THR A 510 -19.72 -8.85 21.75
C THR A 510 -20.32 -10.00 22.55
N THR A 511 -19.48 -10.90 23.08
CA THR A 511 -19.92 -11.97 23.99
C THR A 511 -20.49 -11.40 25.30
N ASN A 512 -19.82 -10.45 25.92
CA ASN A 512 -20.28 -9.81 27.17
C ASN A 512 -21.59 -9.04 26.99
N LEU A 513 -21.80 -8.44 25.83
CA LEU A 513 -23.01 -7.69 25.47
C LEU A 513 -24.11 -8.56 24.85
N ASN A 514 -23.86 -9.86 24.63
CA ASN A 514 -24.76 -10.78 23.96
C ASN A 514 -25.23 -10.28 22.56
N VAL A 515 -24.29 -9.75 21.77
CA VAL A 515 -24.52 -9.30 20.39
C VAL A 515 -23.75 -10.16 19.40
N SER A 516 -24.16 -10.13 18.12
CA SER A 516 -23.47 -10.83 17.05
C SER A 516 -22.02 -10.37 16.93
N ARG A 517 -21.11 -11.33 16.74
CA ARG A 517 -19.68 -11.05 16.56
C ARG A 517 -19.44 -10.34 15.24
N SER A 518 -18.41 -9.51 15.20
CA SER A 518 -18.01 -8.79 13.99
C SER A 518 -17.36 -9.74 12.99
N GLU A 519 -17.95 -9.88 11.81
CA GLU A 519 -17.46 -10.79 10.76
C GLU A 519 -16.65 -10.08 9.69
N PHE A 520 -16.69 -8.75 9.62
CA PHE A 520 -16.02 -7.98 8.58
C PHE A 520 -15.44 -6.69 9.13
N LEU A 521 -14.23 -6.32 8.68
CA LEU A 521 -13.55 -5.08 9.04
C LEU A 521 -13.16 -4.27 7.80
N GLY A 522 -13.51 -2.99 7.81
CA GLY A 522 -13.10 -1.97 6.85
C GLY A 522 -13.75 -0.64 7.16
N LEU A 523 -13.53 0.40 6.34
CA LEU A 523 -14.34 1.63 6.44
C LEU A 523 -15.83 1.26 6.46
N PHE A 524 -16.21 0.31 5.61
CA PHE A 524 -17.49 -0.40 5.68
C PHE A 524 -17.26 -1.86 6.08
N CYS A 525 -18.01 -2.39 7.06
CA CYS A 525 -18.04 -3.84 7.29
C CYS A 525 -18.64 -4.53 6.06
N GLU A 526 -19.80 -4.06 5.59
CA GLU A 526 -20.44 -4.52 4.36
C GLU A 526 -20.68 -3.39 3.36
N LEU A 527 -20.31 -3.59 2.10
CA LEU A 527 -20.47 -2.61 1.02
C LEU A 527 -21.32 -3.19 -0.11
N LYS A 528 -22.60 -2.81 -0.15
CA LYS A 528 -23.57 -3.18 -1.20
C LYS A 528 -23.77 -2.06 -2.23
N GLY A 529 -23.53 -0.81 -1.83
CA GLY A 529 -23.70 0.39 -2.64
C GLY A 529 -22.61 0.64 -3.68
N THR A 530 -22.46 1.91 -4.08
CA THR A 530 -21.45 2.36 -5.03
C THR A 530 -20.37 3.18 -4.34
N VAL A 531 -19.10 2.91 -4.62
CA VAL A 531 -17.98 3.77 -4.23
C VAL A 531 -17.19 4.15 -5.48
N LYS A 532 -17.03 5.45 -5.70
CA LYS A 532 -16.42 5.96 -6.93
C LYS A 532 -15.54 7.20 -6.74
N ASP A 533 -14.41 7.25 -7.42
CA ASP A 533 -13.51 8.42 -7.47
C ASP A 533 -12.95 8.80 -6.07
N VAL A 534 -12.58 7.80 -5.25
CA VAL A 534 -12.10 7.97 -3.86
C VAL A 534 -10.62 7.61 -3.75
N VAL A 535 -9.83 8.46 -3.08
CA VAL A 535 -8.41 8.20 -2.83
C VAL A 535 -8.14 8.12 -1.32
N PHE A 536 -7.64 6.96 -0.89
CA PHE A 536 -7.08 6.74 0.43
C PHE A 536 -5.58 7.04 0.37
N ARG A 537 -5.10 7.94 1.22
CA ARG A 537 -3.68 8.30 1.29
C ARG A 537 -3.10 7.88 2.63
N ASP A 538 -2.03 7.10 2.59
CA ASP A 538 -1.37 6.55 3.79
C ASP A 538 -2.33 5.83 4.77
N PRO A 539 -3.30 5.00 4.30
CA PRO A 539 -4.14 4.24 5.22
C PRO A 539 -3.34 3.16 5.93
N THR A 540 -3.77 2.82 7.15
CA THR A 540 -3.20 1.73 7.96
C THR A 540 -4.30 0.81 8.48
N LEU A 541 -4.08 -0.51 8.39
CA LEU A 541 -4.95 -1.55 8.95
C LEU A 541 -4.12 -2.59 9.68
N MET A 542 -4.23 -2.67 11.01
CA MET A 542 -3.36 -3.49 11.86
C MET A 542 -4.17 -4.46 12.73
N ILE A 543 -4.00 -5.77 12.54
CA ILE A 543 -4.60 -6.83 13.38
C ILE A 543 -3.51 -7.75 13.93
N GLY A 544 -3.69 -8.25 15.16
CA GLY A 544 -2.82 -9.27 15.73
C GLY A 544 -1.46 -8.76 16.21
N GLN A 545 -1.35 -7.48 16.57
CA GLN A 545 -0.09 -6.86 16.98
C GLN A 545 0.21 -6.95 18.50
N LYS A 546 -0.68 -7.51 19.33
CA LYS A 546 -0.47 -7.67 20.79
C LYS A 546 0.31 -8.97 21.06
N GLY A 547 1.35 -8.90 21.91
CA GLY A 547 2.48 -9.84 21.97
C GLY A 547 2.20 -11.30 22.34
N GLU A 548 3.24 -12.15 22.28
CA GLU A 548 3.23 -13.63 22.37
C GLU A 548 2.43 -14.28 23.53
N ASN A 549 2.06 -13.52 24.57
CA ASN A 549 1.30 -14.02 25.73
C ASN A 549 -0.18 -13.59 25.75
N ASP A 550 -0.60 -12.67 24.87
CA ASP A 550 -2.01 -12.33 24.68
C ASP A 550 -2.59 -13.21 23.56
N SER A 551 -3.38 -14.19 23.97
CA SER A 551 -3.78 -15.36 23.18
C SER A 551 -4.69 -15.02 21.98
N ALA A 552 -4.11 -14.63 20.84
CA ALA A 552 -4.80 -14.31 19.58
C ALA A 552 -5.82 -13.17 19.71
N GLY A 553 -5.63 -12.11 18.92
CA GLY A 553 -6.45 -10.90 18.91
C GLY A 553 -7.94 -11.15 19.09
N ASN A 554 -8.62 -10.26 19.80
CA ASN A 554 -10.04 -10.41 20.17
C ASN A 554 -11.00 -10.42 18.95
N CYS A 555 -10.56 -10.56 17.70
CA CYS A 555 -11.41 -10.54 16.49
C CYS A 555 -11.28 -11.84 15.66
N LYS A 556 -11.44 -13.00 16.28
CA LYS A 556 -11.26 -14.33 15.64
C LYS A 556 -12.39 -14.69 14.68
N SER A 557 -13.52 -14.00 14.77
CA SER A 557 -14.72 -14.25 13.97
C SER A 557 -14.72 -13.55 12.60
N LEU A 558 -13.67 -12.78 12.29
CA LEU A 558 -13.55 -12.07 11.02
C LEU A 558 -13.43 -13.05 9.85
N LYS A 559 -14.21 -12.77 8.80
CA LYS A 559 -14.23 -13.44 7.50
C LYS A 559 -13.66 -12.56 6.37
N GLY A 560 -13.53 -11.26 6.60
CA GLY A 560 -13.06 -10.33 5.58
C GLY A 560 -12.48 -9.05 6.16
N VAL A 561 -11.30 -8.68 5.69
CA VAL A 561 -10.54 -7.51 6.15
C VAL A 561 -10.03 -6.70 4.96
N GLY A 562 -10.32 -5.40 4.92
CA GLY A 562 -9.73 -4.47 3.96
C GLY A 562 -10.04 -3.02 4.26
N ILE A 563 -9.22 -2.08 3.76
CA ILE A 563 -9.32 -0.64 4.11
C ILE A 563 -10.68 -0.05 3.74
N LEU A 564 -11.20 -0.38 2.56
CA LEU A 564 -12.50 0.11 2.12
C LEU A 564 -13.63 -0.75 2.67
N ALA A 565 -13.53 -2.07 2.49
CA ALA A 565 -14.59 -2.99 2.87
C ALA A 565 -14.06 -4.31 3.40
N GLY A 566 -14.62 -4.79 4.51
CA GLY A 566 -14.40 -6.17 4.92
C GLY A 566 -15.08 -7.14 3.94
N ARG A 567 -16.31 -6.82 3.50
CA ARG A 567 -17.02 -7.55 2.45
C ARG A 567 -17.76 -6.62 1.50
N SER A 568 -17.78 -6.95 0.20
CA SER A 568 -18.46 -6.16 -0.82
C SER A 568 -19.25 -7.02 -1.82
N GLU A 569 -20.41 -6.51 -2.25
CA GLU A 569 -21.13 -6.89 -3.47
C GLU A 569 -21.48 -5.68 -4.35
N GLY A 570 -20.93 -4.52 -4.00
CA GLY A 570 -21.25 -3.23 -4.59
C GLY A 570 -20.55 -2.93 -5.90
N LYS A 571 -20.62 -1.66 -6.31
CA LYS A 571 -19.92 -1.11 -7.48
C LYS A 571 -18.72 -0.29 -7.01
N LEU A 572 -17.52 -0.73 -7.37
CA LEU A 572 -16.25 -0.12 -6.99
C LEU A 572 -15.55 0.35 -8.26
N THR A 573 -15.36 1.66 -8.41
CA THR A 573 -14.76 2.23 -9.62
C THR A 573 -13.82 3.39 -9.29
N GLU A 574 -12.63 3.45 -9.89
CA GLU A 574 -11.70 4.60 -9.71
C GLU A 574 -11.35 4.84 -8.24
N ILE A 575 -10.87 3.81 -7.55
CA ILE A 575 -10.47 3.89 -6.14
C ILE A 575 -8.97 3.67 -6.04
N ALA A 576 -8.26 4.53 -5.31
CA ALA A 576 -6.82 4.41 -5.15
C ALA A 576 -6.40 4.35 -3.68
N VAL A 577 -5.41 3.51 -3.38
CA VAL A 577 -4.55 3.63 -2.19
C VAL A 577 -3.21 4.19 -2.65
N THR A 578 -2.80 5.31 -2.06
CA THR A 578 -1.56 6.01 -2.41
C THR A 578 -0.71 6.24 -1.18
N ARG A 579 0.61 6.35 -1.37
CA ARG A 579 1.54 6.65 -0.27
C ARG A 579 2.24 8.00 -0.46
N THR A 580 2.45 8.74 0.62
CA THR A 580 3.44 9.81 0.61
C THR A 580 4.86 9.22 0.56
N LYS A 581 5.66 9.65 -0.41
CA LYS A 581 7.07 9.23 -0.51
C LYS A 581 7.83 9.69 0.75
N GLN A 582 8.07 8.77 1.68
CA GLN A 582 8.96 9.02 2.81
C GLN A 582 10.41 8.73 2.41
N ASN A 583 11.35 9.54 2.93
CA ASN A 583 12.80 9.36 2.74
C ASN A 583 13.39 8.23 3.61
N SER A 584 12.56 7.37 4.21
CA SER A 584 13.00 6.28 5.10
C SER A 584 13.15 4.97 4.33
N ASN A 585 14.25 4.25 4.60
CA ASN A 585 14.55 2.94 4.00
C ASN A 585 13.67 1.80 4.54
N THR A 586 12.75 2.08 5.47
CA THR A 586 11.83 1.11 6.06
C THR A 586 10.40 1.46 5.67
N VAL A 587 9.87 0.73 4.70
CA VAL A 587 8.48 0.81 4.27
C VAL A 587 7.61 0.20 5.39
N GLU A 588 7.02 1.03 6.24
CA GLU A 588 5.92 0.58 7.11
C GLU A 588 4.76 0.03 6.26
N SER A 589 4.19 -1.09 6.68
CA SER A 589 3.11 -1.79 5.98
C SER A 589 1.79 -1.04 6.12
N ASN A 590 1.05 -0.91 5.02
CA ASN A 590 -0.30 -0.34 5.04
C ASN A 590 -1.29 -1.29 5.68
N VAL A 591 -1.16 -2.58 5.38
CA VAL A 591 -2.02 -3.61 5.96
C VAL A 591 -1.11 -4.67 6.57
N LYS A 592 -1.29 -4.93 7.86
CA LYS A 592 -0.61 -5.99 8.59
C LYS A 592 -1.61 -6.80 9.38
N VAL A 593 -1.80 -8.06 8.99
CA VAL A 593 -2.76 -8.96 9.63
C VAL A 593 -2.05 -10.23 10.06
N ASP A 594 -1.99 -10.49 11.36
CA ASP A 594 -1.50 -11.77 11.87
C ASP A 594 -2.62 -12.48 12.63
N VAL A 595 -3.13 -13.56 12.05
CA VAL A 595 -4.13 -14.44 12.67
C VAL A 595 -3.67 -15.90 12.67
N SER A 596 -2.35 -16.12 12.65
CA SER A 596 -1.72 -17.44 12.63
C SER A 596 -2.21 -18.37 13.76
N ASN A 597 -2.52 -17.78 14.92
CA ASN A 597 -2.99 -18.47 16.13
C ASN A 597 -4.52 -18.58 16.25
N ALA A 598 -5.29 -18.17 15.23
CA ALA A 598 -6.74 -18.33 15.24
C ALA A 598 -7.13 -19.80 15.00
N ASN A 599 -8.05 -20.33 15.82
CA ASN A 599 -8.57 -21.68 15.63
C ASN A 599 -9.43 -21.71 14.37
N VAL A 600 -8.98 -22.38 13.31
CA VAL A 600 -9.84 -22.81 12.20
C VAL A 600 -10.79 -23.86 12.75
N SER A 601 -12.09 -23.59 12.74
CA SER A 601 -13.09 -24.59 13.14
C SER A 601 -13.23 -25.63 12.02
N ASP A 602 -13.65 -26.86 12.35
CA ASP A 602 -13.78 -27.96 11.36
C ASP A 602 -14.90 -27.73 10.30
N ASN A 603 -15.60 -26.60 10.35
CA ASN A 603 -16.56 -26.16 9.34
C ASN A 603 -15.86 -25.20 8.36
N LYS A 604 -16.18 -25.26 7.06
CA LYS A 604 -15.56 -24.45 5.99
C LYS A 604 -15.49 -22.96 6.33
N ASP A 605 -14.41 -22.54 6.97
CA ASP A 605 -14.20 -21.15 7.34
C ASP A 605 -13.71 -20.35 6.12
N THR A 606 -14.04 -19.07 6.10
CA THR A 606 -13.67 -18.12 5.04
C THR A 606 -12.93 -16.98 5.70
N LEU A 607 -11.78 -16.59 5.15
CA LEU A 607 -11.10 -15.36 5.54
C LEU A 607 -10.36 -14.76 4.35
N GLY A 608 -10.86 -13.63 3.86
CA GLY A 608 -10.18 -12.82 2.84
C GLY A 608 -9.50 -11.60 3.45
N VAL A 609 -8.20 -11.43 3.19
CA VAL A 609 -7.46 -10.21 3.52
C VAL A 609 -7.07 -9.51 2.23
N GLY A 610 -7.58 -8.31 2.01
CA GLY A 610 -7.22 -7.46 0.88
C GLY A 610 -6.82 -6.06 1.32
N MET A 611 -6.00 -5.35 0.53
CA MET A 611 -5.70 -3.95 0.87
C MET A 611 -6.97 -3.10 0.80
N LEU A 612 -7.80 -3.28 -0.23
CA LEU A 612 -9.07 -2.57 -0.36
C LEU A 612 -10.27 -3.39 0.13
N VAL A 613 -10.39 -4.64 -0.32
CA VAL A 613 -11.57 -5.47 -0.07
C VAL A 613 -11.16 -6.83 0.50
N GLY A 614 -11.68 -7.20 1.67
CA GLY A 614 -11.46 -8.55 2.21
C GLY A 614 -12.10 -9.63 1.35
N VAL A 615 -13.43 -9.55 1.21
CA VAL A 615 -14.24 -10.52 0.46
C VAL A 615 -15.11 -9.85 -0.59
N LEU A 616 -15.03 -10.29 -1.84
CA LEU A 616 -15.93 -9.92 -2.93
C LEU A 616 -16.91 -11.08 -3.20
N ALA A 617 -18.07 -11.05 -2.55
CA ALA A 617 -19.05 -12.11 -2.62
C ALA A 617 -20.43 -11.64 -2.14
N LYS A 618 -21.47 -12.42 -2.42
CA LYS A 618 -22.79 -12.25 -1.81
C LYS A 618 -22.73 -12.79 -0.35
N TYR A 619 -23.49 -12.19 0.57
CA TYR A 619 -23.56 -12.64 1.96
C TYR A 619 -25.01 -12.67 2.44
N GLU A 620 -25.50 -13.85 2.84
CA GLU A 620 -26.85 -14.05 3.36
C GLU A 620 -26.84 -15.15 4.42
N ASN A 621 -27.61 -14.96 5.50
CA ASN A 621 -27.78 -15.94 6.58
C ASN A 621 -26.45 -16.47 7.14
N GLY A 622 -25.47 -15.58 7.37
CA GLY A 622 -24.19 -15.97 7.96
C GLY A 622 -23.22 -16.68 6.99
N THR A 623 -23.57 -16.80 5.70
CA THR A 623 -22.85 -17.64 4.73
C THR A 623 -22.47 -16.87 3.47
N ILE A 624 -21.25 -17.10 2.99
CA ILE A 624 -20.74 -16.55 1.74
C ILE A 624 -21.41 -17.28 0.56
N GLN A 625 -21.93 -16.53 -0.39
CA GLN A 625 -22.55 -17.02 -1.61
C GLN A 625 -21.92 -16.39 -2.86
N THR A 626 -22.12 -17.02 -4.01
CA THR A 626 -21.56 -16.55 -5.28
C THR A 626 -22.24 -15.26 -5.76
N LEU A 627 -21.42 -14.26 -6.09
CA LEU A 627 -21.86 -12.96 -6.61
C LEU A 627 -22.04 -13.02 -8.13
N SER A 628 -23.23 -12.70 -8.62
CA SER A 628 -23.57 -12.81 -10.06
C SER A 628 -23.65 -11.46 -10.79
N SER A 629 -23.55 -10.34 -10.07
CA SER A 629 -23.62 -8.99 -10.64
C SER A 629 -22.84 -8.02 -9.76
N GLY A 630 -22.11 -7.10 -10.37
CA GLY A 630 -21.33 -6.08 -9.67
C GLY A 630 -20.40 -5.37 -10.64
N THR A 631 -19.65 -4.38 -10.18
CA THR A 631 -18.64 -3.71 -10.99
C THR A 631 -17.42 -3.49 -10.13
N VAL A 632 -16.27 -4.01 -10.55
CA VAL A 632 -14.98 -3.74 -9.90
C VAL A 632 -14.04 -3.30 -11.01
N SER A 633 -13.73 -2.01 -11.07
CA SER A 633 -12.87 -1.50 -12.14
C SER A 633 -11.94 -0.37 -11.73
N ASN A 634 -10.74 -0.36 -12.32
CA ASN A 634 -9.77 0.72 -12.16
C ASN A 634 -9.42 1.00 -10.69
N LEU A 635 -9.19 -0.08 -9.92
CA LEU A 635 -8.68 0.02 -8.56
C LEU A 635 -7.16 0.00 -8.60
N THR A 636 -6.51 0.94 -7.91
CA THR A 636 -5.04 1.05 -7.86
C THR A 636 -4.55 1.04 -6.43
N ILE A 637 -3.50 0.28 -6.14
CA ILE A 637 -2.92 0.26 -4.79
C ILE A 637 -1.40 0.41 -4.82
N GLU A 638 -0.88 1.14 -3.85
CA GLU A 638 0.55 1.32 -3.57
C GLU A 638 0.84 0.95 -2.12
N GLY A 639 2.10 0.60 -1.83
CA GLY A 639 2.58 0.37 -0.47
C GLY A 639 2.92 -1.09 -0.18
N LYS A 640 2.54 -1.60 0.98
CA LYS A 640 2.88 -2.97 1.40
C LYS A 640 1.75 -3.63 2.18
N LEU A 641 1.45 -4.89 1.86
CA LEU A 641 0.52 -5.77 2.57
C LEU A 641 1.29 -6.97 3.10
N GLU A 642 1.18 -7.23 4.40
CA GLU A 642 1.70 -8.44 5.06
C GLU A 642 0.54 -9.14 5.76
N ALA A 643 0.29 -10.40 5.43
CA ALA A 643 -0.76 -11.16 6.08
C ALA A 643 -0.34 -12.61 6.38
N VAL A 644 -0.67 -13.10 7.56
CA VAL A 644 -0.47 -14.50 7.95
C VAL A 644 -1.81 -15.09 8.36
N LEU A 645 -2.31 -16.01 7.55
CA LEU A 645 -3.52 -16.79 7.81
C LEU A 645 -3.18 -18.07 8.59
N PRO A 646 -4.15 -18.77 9.20
CA PRO A 646 -3.86 -19.97 10.00
C PRO A 646 -3.12 -21.06 9.21
N SER A 647 -2.19 -21.76 9.85
CA SER A 647 -1.39 -22.83 9.21
C SER A 647 -2.18 -24.12 8.93
N SER A 648 -3.35 -24.28 9.55
CA SER A 648 -4.24 -25.45 9.38
C SER A 648 -5.15 -25.40 8.14
N VAL A 649 -5.05 -24.34 7.32
CA VAL A 649 -5.89 -24.12 6.13
C VAL A 649 -5.77 -25.27 5.13
N LYS A 650 -6.91 -25.79 4.68
CA LYS A 650 -7.05 -26.84 3.66
C LYS A 650 -7.41 -26.22 2.31
N GLN A 651 -7.19 -26.95 1.21
CA GLN A 651 -7.54 -26.48 -0.14
C GLN A 651 -9.03 -26.15 -0.32
N THR A 652 -9.91 -26.81 0.45
CA THR A 652 -11.36 -26.57 0.43
C THR A 652 -11.80 -25.27 1.12
N ASP A 653 -10.92 -24.65 1.89
CA ASP A 653 -11.25 -23.53 2.76
C ASP A 653 -11.04 -22.21 2.01
N ALA A 654 -11.96 -21.26 2.18
CA ALA A 654 -12.01 -20.04 1.39
C ALA A 654 -11.12 -18.94 1.98
N TYR A 655 -9.83 -19.23 2.12
CA TYR A 655 -8.82 -18.31 2.62
C TYR A 655 -8.06 -17.68 1.46
N GLY A 656 -7.74 -16.38 1.54
CA GLY A 656 -6.99 -15.71 0.49
C GLY A 656 -6.40 -14.37 0.93
N ILE A 657 -5.20 -14.08 0.44
CA ILE A 657 -4.48 -12.83 0.67
C ILE A 657 -4.31 -12.15 -0.69
N GLY A 658 -4.94 -11.00 -0.91
CA GLY A 658 -4.84 -10.29 -2.17
C GLY A 658 -4.31 -8.89 -1.98
N GLY A 659 -3.51 -8.40 -2.92
CA GLY A 659 -3.18 -6.98 -2.94
C GLY A 659 -4.47 -6.15 -2.93
N ILE A 660 -5.42 -6.41 -3.83
CA ILE A 660 -6.69 -5.65 -3.86
C ILE A 660 -7.82 -6.39 -3.14
N ILE A 661 -8.05 -7.66 -3.48
CA ILE A 661 -9.16 -8.49 -2.98
C ILE A 661 -8.63 -9.77 -2.34
N GLY A 662 -8.94 -10.04 -1.08
CA GLY A 662 -8.54 -11.29 -0.42
C GLY A 662 -9.16 -12.54 -1.04
N TYR A 663 -10.49 -12.61 -1.06
CA TYR A 663 -11.25 -13.72 -1.63
C TYR A 663 -12.39 -13.23 -2.52
N ALA A 664 -12.53 -13.80 -3.72
CA ALA A 664 -13.61 -13.52 -4.66
C ALA A 664 -14.39 -14.79 -5.02
N ASN A 665 -15.72 -14.75 -4.92
CA ASN A 665 -16.62 -15.85 -5.30
C ASN A 665 -17.61 -15.36 -6.36
N LEU A 666 -17.34 -15.64 -7.64
CA LEU A 666 -17.95 -14.96 -8.77
C LEU A 666 -18.70 -15.93 -9.72
N ASN A 667 -19.86 -15.48 -10.20
CA ASN A 667 -20.60 -16.14 -11.27
C ASN A 667 -20.67 -15.22 -12.49
N ASN A 668 -19.65 -15.30 -13.34
CA ASN A 668 -19.59 -14.51 -14.55
C ASN A 668 -20.13 -15.22 -15.81
N LYS A 669 -21.04 -16.20 -15.67
CA LYS A 669 -21.62 -16.90 -16.83
C LYS A 669 -22.26 -15.95 -17.86
N LYS A 670 -22.81 -14.82 -17.40
CA LYS A 670 -23.50 -13.79 -18.20
C LYS A 670 -22.65 -12.56 -18.54
N GLY A 671 -21.39 -12.48 -18.10
CA GLY A 671 -20.56 -11.29 -18.30
C GLY A 671 -20.97 -10.09 -17.46
N THR A 672 -21.62 -10.33 -16.31
CA THR A 672 -22.25 -9.31 -15.46
C THR A 672 -21.42 -8.93 -14.24
N ILE A 673 -20.27 -9.57 -14.02
CA ILE A 673 -19.32 -9.20 -12.97
C ILE A 673 -17.89 -9.51 -13.41
N GLN A 674 -17.02 -8.51 -13.33
CA GLN A 674 -15.60 -8.63 -13.70
C GLN A 674 -14.76 -7.76 -12.79
N ILE A 675 -13.52 -8.20 -12.53
CA ILE A 675 -12.45 -7.39 -11.94
C ILE A 675 -11.62 -6.87 -13.12
N ASN A 676 -11.80 -5.59 -13.47
CA ASN A 676 -11.32 -5.03 -14.74
C ASN A 676 -10.38 -3.83 -14.56
N GLY A 677 -9.19 -3.86 -15.16
CA GLY A 677 -8.31 -2.69 -15.21
C GLY A 677 -7.69 -2.32 -13.86
N CYS A 678 -7.65 -3.25 -12.89
CA CYS A 678 -7.08 -3.00 -11.58
C CYS A 678 -5.55 -3.16 -11.60
N THR A 679 -4.84 -2.34 -10.83
CA THR A 679 -3.36 -2.32 -10.78
C THR A 679 -2.87 -2.47 -9.34
N ASN A 680 -1.95 -3.41 -9.13
CA ASN A 680 -1.23 -3.57 -7.87
C ASN A 680 0.23 -3.11 -8.02
N ASP A 681 0.59 -1.98 -7.43
CA ASP A 681 1.96 -1.51 -7.28
C ASP A 681 2.52 -1.76 -5.87
N ALA A 682 1.73 -2.40 -4.98
CA ALA A 682 2.11 -2.73 -3.63
C ALA A 682 2.79 -4.11 -3.52
N ASP A 683 3.81 -4.21 -2.66
CA ASP A 683 4.41 -5.49 -2.30
C ASP A 683 3.43 -6.27 -1.41
N VAL A 684 3.26 -7.56 -1.69
CA VAL A 684 2.32 -8.44 -1.00
C VAL A 684 3.06 -9.67 -0.49
N SER A 685 3.09 -9.83 0.84
CA SER A 685 3.62 -11.02 1.48
C SER A 685 2.51 -11.79 2.18
N GLY A 686 2.51 -13.11 1.99
CA GLY A 686 1.53 -14.00 2.61
C GLY A 686 2.03 -15.42 2.79
N ASN A 687 1.29 -16.26 3.54
CA ASN A 687 1.66 -17.66 3.75
C ASN A 687 0.81 -18.66 2.93
N VAL A 688 -0.27 -18.24 2.27
CA VAL A 688 -1.14 -19.11 1.46
C VAL A 688 -2.01 -18.29 0.50
N ASN A 689 -2.40 -18.85 -0.65
CA ASN A 689 -3.37 -18.25 -1.60
C ASN A 689 -3.15 -16.75 -1.80
N THR A 690 -1.90 -16.38 -2.11
CA THR A 690 -1.46 -14.97 -2.12
C THR A 690 -1.39 -14.45 -3.54
N GLY A 691 -2.08 -13.36 -3.83
CA GLY A 691 -2.17 -12.80 -5.19
C GLY A 691 -2.00 -11.28 -5.23
N GLY A 692 -1.45 -10.73 -6.31
CA GLY A 692 -1.33 -9.28 -6.46
C GLY A 692 -2.68 -8.56 -6.59
N ILE A 693 -3.66 -9.15 -7.28
CA ILE A 693 -5.02 -8.59 -7.40
C ILE A 693 -5.99 -9.35 -6.53
N VAL A 694 -6.03 -10.68 -6.65
CA VAL A 694 -6.94 -11.56 -5.91
C VAL A 694 -6.16 -12.66 -5.21
N GLY A 695 -6.36 -12.88 -3.92
CA GLY A 695 -5.73 -14.02 -3.24
C GLY A 695 -6.29 -15.36 -3.72
N ARG A 696 -7.59 -15.57 -3.48
CA ARG A 696 -8.35 -16.75 -3.94
C ARG A 696 -9.53 -16.34 -4.82
N LEU A 697 -9.67 -16.99 -5.97
CA LEU A 697 -10.79 -16.79 -6.90
C LEU A 697 -11.53 -18.10 -7.14
N ASP A 698 -12.78 -18.17 -6.69
CA ASP A 698 -13.72 -19.24 -7.05
C ASP A 698 -14.71 -18.71 -8.09
N GLY A 699 -14.57 -19.19 -9.33
CA GLY A 699 -15.38 -18.81 -10.48
C GLY A 699 -16.40 -19.88 -10.89
N THR A 700 -17.03 -19.67 -12.04
CA THR A 700 -17.99 -20.64 -12.62
C THR A 700 -17.78 -20.87 -14.12
N PHE A 701 -16.62 -20.47 -14.63
CA PHE A 701 -16.20 -20.74 -16.00
C PHE A 701 -16.06 -22.25 -16.22
N LEU A 702 -16.76 -22.76 -17.22
CA LEU A 702 -16.67 -24.16 -17.65
C LEU A 702 -16.10 -24.18 -19.06
N TYR A 703 -14.93 -24.78 -19.22
CA TYR A 703 -14.34 -24.99 -20.53
C TYR A 703 -15.15 -26.04 -21.31
N ASN A 704 -15.70 -25.63 -22.44
CA ASN A 704 -16.34 -26.54 -23.40
C ASN A 704 -15.35 -26.91 -24.51
N ASN A 705 -14.91 -28.17 -24.49
CA ASN A 705 -14.05 -28.74 -25.54
C ASN A 705 -14.72 -28.61 -26.93
N GLY A 706 -13.94 -28.28 -27.96
CA GLY A 706 -14.42 -28.07 -29.33
C GLY A 706 -15.16 -26.75 -29.60
N THR A 707 -15.36 -25.89 -28.58
CA THR A 707 -15.92 -24.55 -28.78
C THR A 707 -14.81 -23.56 -29.12
N LYS A 708 -14.87 -22.93 -30.31
CA LYS A 708 -13.95 -21.82 -30.63
C LYS A 708 -14.34 -20.59 -29.82
N TYR A 709 -13.46 -20.12 -28.94
CA TYR A 709 -13.66 -18.90 -28.14
C TYR A 709 -13.13 -17.69 -28.91
N THR A 710 -14.02 -16.78 -29.31
CA THR A 710 -13.63 -15.49 -29.91
C THR A 710 -13.10 -14.54 -28.84
N ALA A 711 -12.31 -13.54 -29.23
CA ALA A 711 -11.75 -12.56 -28.30
C ALA A 711 -12.87 -11.81 -27.54
N SER A 712 -13.95 -11.45 -28.24
CA SER A 712 -15.12 -10.80 -27.63
C SER A 712 -15.80 -11.67 -26.57
N LYS A 713 -15.88 -12.99 -26.79
CA LYS A 713 -16.52 -13.93 -25.84
C LYS A 713 -15.65 -14.17 -24.62
N LEU A 714 -14.34 -14.26 -24.79
CA LEU A 714 -13.39 -14.36 -23.68
C LEU A 714 -13.42 -13.09 -22.82
N LYS A 715 -13.34 -11.92 -23.45
CA LYS A 715 -13.46 -10.63 -22.74
C LYS A 715 -14.74 -10.53 -21.94
N GLN A 716 -15.89 -10.94 -22.51
CA GLN A 716 -17.17 -10.92 -21.81
C GLN A 716 -17.20 -11.88 -20.61
N LYS A 717 -16.60 -13.07 -20.72
CA LYS A 717 -16.66 -14.12 -19.70
C LYS A 717 -15.54 -14.07 -18.67
N ALA A 718 -14.57 -13.19 -18.83
CA ALA A 718 -13.40 -13.10 -17.96
C ALA A 718 -13.80 -12.67 -16.54
N ASP A 719 -13.33 -13.40 -15.54
CA ASP A 719 -13.46 -13.03 -14.13
C ASP A 719 -12.47 -11.91 -13.79
N ILE A 720 -11.25 -12.01 -14.34
CA ILE A 720 -10.21 -10.96 -14.28
C ILE A 720 -9.86 -10.51 -15.69
N LEU A 721 -9.90 -9.21 -15.94
CA LEU A 721 -9.73 -8.59 -17.25
C LEU A 721 -8.77 -7.40 -17.17
N ASN A 722 -7.75 -7.33 -18.03
CA ASN A 722 -6.87 -6.16 -18.15
C ASN A 722 -6.19 -5.69 -16.84
N CYS A 723 -5.98 -6.59 -15.87
CA CYS A 723 -5.36 -6.22 -14.60
C CYS A 723 -3.82 -6.29 -14.67
N ASN A 724 -3.15 -5.48 -13.85
CA ASN A 724 -1.69 -5.38 -13.82
C ASN A 724 -1.13 -5.63 -12.41
N GLY A 725 -0.06 -6.42 -12.27
CA GLY A 725 0.66 -6.63 -11.02
C GLY A 725 2.15 -6.29 -11.13
N ASN A 726 2.60 -5.25 -10.43
CA ASN A 726 3.98 -4.74 -10.45
C ASN A 726 4.72 -4.83 -9.12
N GLY A 727 4.00 -4.87 -7.99
CA GLY A 727 4.60 -5.12 -6.68
C GLY A 727 5.17 -6.53 -6.56
N LEU A 728 6.12 -6.73 -5.65
CA LEU A 728 6.71 -8.04 -5.41
C LEU A 728 5.72 -8.93 -4.64
N ILE A 729 5.63 -10.21 -5.01
CA ILE A 729 4.82 -11.20 -4.28
C ILE A 729 5.77 -12.20 -3.63
N LEU A 730 5.68 -12.34 -2.31
CA LEU A 730 6.56 -13.21 -1.53
C LEU A 730 5.78 -14.16 -0.63
N CYS A 731 6.34 -15.34 -0.43
CA CYS A 731 5.91 -16.27 0.61
C CYS A 731 6.60 -15.91 1.92
N ASP A 732 5.84 -15.45 2.90
CA ASP A 732 6.32 -15.22 4.26
C ASP A 732 6.08 -16.45 5.13
N ASN A 733 7.08 -16.76 5.97
CA ASN A 733 6.99 -17.67 7.12
C ASN A 733 6.50 -19.10 6.82
N ILE A 734 7.38 -19.95 6.27
CA ILE A 734 7.14 -21.39 6.22
C ILE A 734 7.73 -22.02 7.49
N SER A 735 6.87 -22.32 8.47
CA SER A 735 7.24 -23.29 9.49
C SER A 735 7.59 -24.61 8.78
N THR A 736 8.76 -25.19 9.07
CA THR A 736 9.33 -26.33 8.35
C THR A 736 8.27 -27.39 7.99
N GLN A 737 8.06 -27.58 6.69
CA GLN A 737 7.02 -28.42 6.08
C GLN A 737 6.73 -29.71 6.85
N LYS A 738 5.54 -29.80 7.47
CA LYS A 738 4.93 -31.09 7.80
C LYS A 738 4.22 -31.61 6.56
N ALA A 739 4.61 -32.77 6.08
CA ALA A 739 3.82 -33.50 5.09
C ALA A 739 2.45 -33.86 5.70
N GLY A 740 1.37 -33.22 5.26
CA GLY A 740 -0.01 -33.60 5.60
C GLY A 740 -1.07 -32.48 5.54
N SER A 741 -2.17 -32.74 4.84
CA SER A 741 -3.50 -32.06 4.78
C SER A 741 -3.63 -30.52 4.62
N THR A 742 -2.61 -29.72 4.92
CA THR A 742 -2.67 -28.25 4.85
C THR A 742 -2.06 -27.72 3.56
N ILE A 743 -2.40 -26.49 3.20
CA ILE A 743 -1.87 -25.79 2.01
C ILE A 743 -1.01 -24.57 2.34
N GLU A 744 -0.54 -24.45 3.59
CA GLU A 744 0.44 -23.43 3.96
C GLU A 744 1.69 -23.51 3.06
N GLY A 745 2.20 -22.36 2.66
CA GLY A 745 3.29 -22.23 1.72
C GLY A 745 2.91 -22.56 0.28
N ASN A 746 1.62 -22.64 -0.07
CA ASN A 746 1.17 -22.86 -1.45
C ASN A 746 0.41 -21.67 -2.06
N TYR A 747 0.58 -21.56 -3.38
CA TYR A 747 -0.21 -20.74 -4.30
C TYR A 747 0.07 -19.24 -4.21
N PHE A 748 1.03 -18.78 -5.01
CA PHE A 748 1.47 -17.38 -5.07
C PHE A 748 1.43 -16.87 -6.50
N GLY A 749 0.67 -15.81 -6.76
CA GLY A 749 0.47 -15.31 -8.12
C GLY A 749 0.60 -13.81 -8.26
N GLY A 750 1.22 -13.33 -9.33
CA GLY A 750 1.29 -11.90 -9.61
C GLY A 750 -0.07 -11.21 -9.79
N ILE A 751 -1.09 -11.97 -10.20
CA ILE A 751 -2.47 -11.50 -10.34
C ILE A 751 -3.40 -12.28 -9.41
N VAL A 752 -3.35 -13.61 -9.45
CA VAL A 752 -4.21 -14.48 -8.64
C VAL A 752 -3.41 -15.59 -7.95
N GLY A 753 -3.54 -15.74 -6.64
CA GLY A 753 -2.85 -16.81 -5.90
C GLY A 753 -3.37 -18.20 -6.29
N TYR A 754 -4.62 -18.46 -5.97
CA TYR A 754 -5.34 -19.68 -6.36
C TYR A 754 -6.60 -19.34 -7.14
N SER A 755 -6.80 -19.98 -8.29
CA SER A 755 -8.02 -19.84 -9.09
C SER A 755 -8.67 -21.18 -9.38
N ASN A 756 -10.00 -21.23 -9.28
CA ASN A 756 -10.80 -22.42 -9.56
C ASN A 756 -11.95 -22.07 -10.50
N ARG A 757 -12.07 -22.78 -11.63
CA ARG A 757 -13.11 -22.57 -12.64
C ARG A 757 -13.23 -21.11 -13.06
N ALA A 758 -12.08 -20.48 -13.38
CA ALA A 758 -12.00 -19.07 -13.70
C ALA A 758 -11.40 -18.81 -15.09
N LEU A 759 -11.68 -17.63 -15.63
CA LEU A 759 -11.03 -17.10 -16.83
C LEU A 759 -10.28 -15.81 -16.49
N VAL A 760 -8.95 -15.82 -16.67
CA VAL A 760 -8.10 -14.63 -16.62
C VAL A 760 -7.73 -14.24 -18.04
N TYR A 761 -8.07 -13.01 -18.43
CA TYR A 761 -7.86 -12.51 -19.79
C TYR A 761 -7.06 -11.21 -19.79
N ASN A 762 -6.01 -11.17 -20.62
CA ASN A 762 -5.18 -9.98 -20.85
C ASN A 762 -4.63 -9.36 -19.56
N ALA A 763 -4.26 -10.20 -18.59
CA ALA A 763 -3.59 -9.75 -17.38
C ALA A 763 -2.08 -9.64 -17.60
N VAL A 764 -1.46 -8.61 -17.04
CA VAL A 764 -0.04 -8.29 -17.22
C VAL A 764 0.67 -8.29 -15.88
N SER A 765 1.91 -8.77 -15.80
CA SER A 765 2.69 -8.67 -14.56
C SER A 765 4.16 -8.34 -14.78
N ALA A 766 4.70 -7.48 -13.92
CA ALA A 766 6.10 -7.08 -13.86
C ALA A 766 6.58 -7.04 -12.40
N LEU A 767 6.49 -8.18 -11.70
CA LEU A 767 6.72 -8.24 -10.25
C LEU A 767 8.08 -7.68 -9.81
N GLY A 768 8.05 -6.84 -8.78
CA GLY A 768 9.22 -6.15 -8.24
C GLY A 768 9.63 -4.89 -9.01
N ARG A 769 8.96 -4.54 -10.12
CA ARG A 769 9.28 -3.34 -10.91
C ARG A 769 9.05 -2.06 -10.12
N SER A 770 7.97 -1.99 -9.34
CA SER A 770 7.64 -0.79 -8.55
C SER A 770 8.71 -0.49 -7.49
N GLY A 771 9.33 -1.53 -6.92
CA GLY A 771 10.46 -1.42 -5.99
C GLY A 771 11.85 -1.41 -6.63
N SER A 772 11.97 -1.49 -7.97
CA SER A 772 13.24 -1.68 -8.68
C SER A 772 14.06 -2.89 -8.18
N PHE A 773 13.37 -3.96 -7.80
CA PHE A 773 13.96 -5.16 -7.22
C PHE A 773 14.96 -5.83 -8.17
N ARG A 774 16.00 -6.45 -7.60
CA ARG A 774 16.96 -7.30 -8.34
C ARG A 774 17.36 -8.50 -7.50
N TYR A 775 17.30 -9.67 -8.11
CA TYR A 775 17.70 -10.92 -7.49
C TYR A 775 19.24 -11.08 -7.37
N SER A 776 19.69 -11.54 -6.21
CA SER A 776 21.04 -12.06 -5.96
C SER A 776 20.98 -13.54 -5.55
N SER A 777 21.96 -14.35 -5.96
CA SER A 777 22.09 -15.75 -5.52
C SER A 777 22.33 -15.89 -4.02
N ASP A 778 22.83 -14.84 -3.37
CA ASP A 778 23.08 -14.84 -1.92
C ASP A 778 21.77 -14.88 -1.13
N ASP A 779 20.68 -14.36 -1.71
CA ASP A 779 19.36 -14.29 -1.08
C ASP A 779 18.50 -15.53 -1.36
N GLN A 780 19.05 -16.55 -2.04
CA GLN A 780 18.31 -17.74 -2.51
C GLN A 780 17.48 -18.38 -1.39
N LYS A 781 18.06 -18.54 -0.20
CA LYS A 781 17.39 -19.21 0.93
C LYS A 781 16.21 -18.40 1.47
N GLU A 782 16.26 -17.08 1.40
CA GLU A 782 15.23 -16.20 1.97
C GLU A 782 14.12 -15.93 0.95
N LEU A 783 14.46 -15.81 -0.34
CA LEU A 783 13.51 -15.41 -1.38
C LEU A 783 12.88 -16.57 -2.15
N LEU A 784 13.55 -17.72 -2.28
CA LEU A 784 12.99 -18.87 -3.00
C LEU A 784 12.17 -19.74 -2.05
N GLN A 785 11.04 -19.19 -1.62
CA GLN A 785 10.07 -19.81 -0.72
C GLN A 785 8.73 -20.03 -1.43
N GLY A 786 7.93 -20.96 -0.93
CA GLY A 786 6.59 -21.24 -1.43
C GLY A 786 6.55 -22.19 -2.63
N ARG A 787 5.40 -22.82 -2.83
CA ARG A 787 5.14 -23.80 -3.89
C ARG A 787 3.99 -23.32 -4.77
N TYR A 788 4.02 -23.65 -6.05
CA TYR A 788 3.06 -23.15 -7.05
C TYR A 788 3.07 -21.63 -7.13
N VAL A 789 4.18 -21.11 -7.66
CA VAL A 789 4.43 -19.67 -7.81
C VAL A 789 4.35 -19.27 -9.27
N GLY A 790 3.53 -18.28 -9.60
CA GLY A 790 3.34 -17.81 -10.98
C GLY A 790 3.34 -16.30 -11.15
N GLY A 791 3.82 -15.81 -12.30
CA GLY A 791 3.73 -14.39 -12.62
C GLY A 791 2.30 -13.89 -12.84
N ILE A 792 1.36 -14.76 -13.21
CA ILE A 792 -0.07 -14.43 -13.30
C ILE A 792 -0.86 -15.23 -12.26
N ALA A 793 -0.78 -16.56 -12.30
CA ALA A 793 -1.53 -17.45 -11.42
C ALA A 793 -0.59 -18.34 -10.59
N GLY A 794 -0.76 -18.43 -9.27
CA GLY A 794 -0.02 -19.44 -8.50
C GLY A 794 -0.42 -20.85 -8.90
N TYR A 795 -1.71 -21.17 -8.76
CA TYR A 795 -2.29 -22.41 -9.27
C TYR A 795 -3.69 -22.20 -9.85
N GLY A 796 -3.94 -22.83 -10.99
CA GLY A 796 -5.24 -22.80 -11.65
C GLY A 796 -5.89 -24.17 -11.75
N GLU A 797 -6.92 -24.42 -10.95
CA GLU A 797 -7.77 -25.61 -11.05
C GLU A 797 -8.92 -25.33 -12.03
N HIS A 798 -9.04 -26.09 -13.12
CA HIS A 798 -10.03 -25.81 -14.17
C HIS A 798 -9.98 -24.36 -14.70
N THR A 799 -8.81 -23.73 -14.71
CA THR A 799 -8.64 -22.32 -15.06
C THR A 799 -8.16 -22.15 -16.50
N LEU A 800 -8.67 -21.12 -17.17
CA LEU A 800 -8.22 -20.67 -18.49
C LEU A 800 -7.46 -19.35 -18.38
N LEU A 801 -6.23 -19.32 -18.90
CA LEU A 801 -5.41 -18.12 -19.03
C LEU A 801 -5.26 -17.77 -20.51
N SER A 802 -5.68 -16.57 -20.91
CA SER A 802 -5.63 -16.16 -22.31
C SER A 802 -5.09 -14.76 -22.49
N ASN A 803 -4.15 -14.62 -23.43
CA ASN A 803 -3.48 -13.36 -23.76
C ASN A 803 -2.80 -12.70 -22.54
N CYS A 804 -2.42 -13.47 -21.53
CA CYS A 804 -1.73 -12.94 -20.35
C CYS A 804 -0.23 -12.82 -20.63
N SER A 805 0.44 -11.87 -19.99
CA SER A 805 1.88 -11.70 -20.19
C SER A 805 2.62 -11.26 -18.95
N THR A 806 3.89 -11.64 -18.85
CA THR A 806 4.82 -10.94 -17.96
C THR A 806 5.76 -10.05 -18.75
N GLU A 807 6.29 -9.00 -18.11
CA GLU A 807 7.15 -8.01 -18.73
C GLU A 807 8.61 -8.12 -18.28
N LYS A 808 9.52 -7.56 -19.08
CA LYS A 808 10.95 -7.50 -18.79
C LYS A 808 11.21 -6.83 -17.45
N ASN A 809 12.25 -7.30 -16.75
CA ASN A 809 12.65 -6.85 -15.41
C ASN A 809 11.66 -7.22 -14.29
N GLY A 810 10.66 -8.07 -14.57
CA GLY A 810 9.89 -8.75 -13.53
C GLY A 810 10.62 -9.98 -12.97
N TYR A 811 10.34 -10.32 -11.72
CA TYR A 811 10.93 -11.48 -11.02
C TYR A 811 9.84 -12.37 -10.41
N VAL A 812 9.81 -13.64 -10.83
CA VAL A 812 8.96 -14.68 -10.23
C VAL A 812 9.88 -15.61 -9.44
N LEU A 813 9.70 -15.66 -8.12
CA LEU A 813 10.61 -16.30 -7.18
C LEU A 813 9.87 -17.34 -6.33
N GLY A 814 10.31 -18.60 -6.32
CA GLY A 814 9.67 -19.66 -5.51
C GLY A 814 10.56 -20.87 -5.22
N ASP A 815 10.13 -21.78 -4.35
CA ASP A 815 10.86 -23.05 -4.11
C ASP A 815 10.53 -24.09 -5.18
N GLU A 816 9.27 -24.50 -5.30
CA GLU A 816 8.83 -25.53 -6.25
C GLU A 816 7.63 -25.08 -7.10
N TYR A 817 7.53 -25.62 -8.32
CA TYR A 817 6.44 -25.36 -9.27
C TYR A 817 6.36 -23.87 -9.60
N VAL A 818 7.43 -23.35 -10.17
CA VAL A 818 7.61 -21.92 -10.43
C VAL A 818 7.45 -21.65 -11.92
N GLY A 819 6.45 -20.85 -12.30
CA GLY A 819 6.17 -20.55 -13.70
C GLY A 819 6.13 -19.06 -14.01
N GLY A 820 6.62 -18.65 -15.17
CA GLY A 820 6.50 -17.24 -15.59
C GLY A 820 5.05 -16.78 -15.71
N ILE A 821 4.14 -17.66 -16.12
CA ILE A 821 2.69 -17.38 -16.19
C ILE A 821 1.95 -18.08 -15.05
N ALA A 822 2.15 -19.39 -14.88
CA ALA A 822 1.45 -20.17 -13.86
C ALA A 822 2.36 -21.12 -13.08
N GLY A 823 2.27 -21.18 -11.75
CA GLY A 823 3.02 -22.18 -10.99
C GLY A 823 2.59 -23.61 -11.35
N GLY A 824 1.28 -23.85 -11.45
CA GLY A 824 0.72 -25.08 -11.99
C GLY A 824 -0.68 -24.90 -12.57
N LEU A 825 -1.07 -25.78 -13.48
CA LEU A 825 -2.41 -25.83 -14.07
C LEU A 825 -2.97 -27.25 -13.99
N GLY A 826 -4.18 -27.36 -13.44
CA GLY A 826 -4.87 -28.61 -13.14
C GLY A 826 -6.33 -28.66 -13.60
N GLY A 827 -7.02 -29.73 -13.22
CA GLY A 827 -8.42 -29.95 -13.56
C GLY A 827 -8.69 -30.36 -15.02
N GLY A 828 -7.66 -30.77 -15.78
CA GLY A 828 -7.82 -31.36 -17.12
C GLY A 828 -8.47 -30.44 -18.15
N VAL A 829 -7.99 -29.20 -18.26
CA VAL A 829 -8.47 -28.22 -19.25
C VAL A 829 -7.69 -28.35 -20.57
N PRO A 830 -8.34 -28.79 -21.67
CA PRO A 830 -7.66 -29.09 -22.95
C PRO A 830 -7.05 -27.92 -23.71
N ASP A 831 -7.20 -26.68 -23.25
CA ASP A 831 -6.50 -25.49 -23.78
C ASP A 831 -6.38 -24.46 -22.65
N ALA A 832 -5.78 -24.85 -21.52
CA ALA A 832 -5.67 -24.00 -20.32
C ALA A 832 -4.87 -22.72 -20.57
N ILE A 833 -3.94 -22.76 -21.52
CA ILE A 833 -3.32 -21.56 -22.10
C ILE A 833 -3.65 -21.52 -23.58
N GLN A 834 -4.20 -20.38 -24.05
CA GLN A 834 -4.46 -20.16 -25.47
C GLN A 834 -4.36 -18.67 -25.87
N ALA A 835 -4.18 -18.43 -27.17
CA ALA A 835 -4.21 -17.11 -27.78
C ALA A 835 -5.52 -16.89 -28.56
N SER A 836 -6.12 -15.69 -28.45
CA SER A 836 -7.25 -15.31 -29.32
C SER A 836 -6.75 -14.77 -30.67
N THR A 837 -7.02 -15.51 -31.76
CA THR A 837 -6.48 -15.24 -33.11
C THR A 837 -7.01 -13.97 -33.79
N GLU A 838 -8.00 -13.29 -33.21
CA GLU A 838 -8.69 -12.13 -33.82
C GLU A 838 -8.04 -10.77 -33.49
N SER A 839 -7.14 -10.72 -32.49
CA SER A 839 -6.67 -9.46 -31.89
C SER A 839 -5.26 -9.02 -32.31
N GLY A 840 -4.70 -9.58 -33.40
CA GLY A 840 -3.33 -9.32 -33.83
C GLY A 840 -2.28 -9.87 -32.85
N ALA A 841 -1.67 -11.02 -33.15
CA ALA A 841 -0.46 -11.58 -32.54
C ALA A 841 -0.35 -11.63 -30.99
N SER A 842 -1.41 -11.41 -30.23
CA SER A 842 -1.37 -11.45 -28.76
C SER A 842 -1.41 -12.90 -28.27
N VAL A 843 -0.23 -13.47 -28.06
CA VAL A 843 0.01 -14.79 -27.48
C VAL A 843 0.41 -14.65 -26.01
N THR A 844 0.08 -15.66 -25.20
CA THR A 844 0.49 -15.67 -23.79
C THR A 844 2.01 -15.74 -23.71
N THR A 845 2.64 -14.75 -23.05
CA THR A 845 4.09 -14.54 -23.15
C THR A 845 4.74 -14.29 -21.79
N ASN A 846 5.78 -15.05 -21.46
CA ASN A 846 6.66 -14.69 -20.34
C ASN A 846 7.85 -13.86 -20.83
N ALA A 847 8.12 -12.71 -20.21
CA ALA A 847 9.35 -11.93 -20.41
C ALA A 847 10.11 -11.67 -19.10
N SER A 848 9.63 -12.20 -17.98
CA SER A 848 10.26 -12.08 -16.65
C SER A 848 11.39 -13.08 -16.42
N TYR A 849 12.16 -12.85 -15.37
CA TYR A 849 13.06 -13.84 -14.79
C TYR A 849 12.26 -14.76 -13.85
N VAL A 850 12.27 -16.06 -14.14
CA VAL A 850 11.61 -17.11 -13.35
C VAL A 850 12.70 -17.92 -12.66
N ILE A 851 12.76 -17.83 -11.34
CA ILE A 851 13.85 -18.39 -10.54
C ILE A 851 13.25 -19.26 -9.44
N GLY A 852 13.65 -20.53 -9.40
CA GLY A 852 13.20 -21.43 -8.35
C GLY A 852 14.17 -22.55 -8.02
N ASN A 853 13.81 -23.41 -7.06
CA ASN A 853 14.63 -24.59 -6.78
C ASN A 853 14.26 -25.76 -7.68
N GLY A 854 12.98 -26.07 -7.86
CA GLY A 854 12.55 -27.17 -8.72
C GLY A 854 11.24 -26.94 -9.48
N TYR A 855 11.00 -27.72 -10.53
CA TYR A 855 9.81 -27.60 -11.39
C TYR A 855 9.64 -26.17 -11.92
N VAL A 856 10.70 -25.62 -12.51
CA VAL A 856 10.75 -24.24 -13.01
C VAL A 856 10.43 -24.21 -14.49
N GLY A 857 9.38 -23.51 -14.88
CA GLY A 857 8.99 -23.31 -16.28
C GLY A 857 8.99 -21.84 -16.67
N GLY A 858 9.45 -21.51 -17.87
CA GLY A 858 9.29 -20.14 -18.38
C GLY A 858 7.81 -19.75 -18.53
N ILE A 859 6.90 -20.70 -18.77
CA ILE A 859 5.44 -20.46 -18.78
C ILE A 859 4.78 -21.12 -17.58
N VAL A 860 4.95 -22.44 -17.41
CA VAL A 860 4.25 -23.21 -16.35
C VAL A 860 5.22 -24.06 -15.55
N GLY A 861 5.18 -24.03 -14.22
CA GLY A 861 6.01 -24.94 -13.42
C GLY A 861 5.66 -26.42 -13.64
N GLU A 862 4.39 -26.76 -13.44
CA GLU A 862 3.82 -28.09 -13.71
C GLU A 862 2.57 -28.03 -14.60
N ASN A 863 2.59 -28.83 -15.67
CA ASN A 863 1.43 -29.09 -16.52
C ASN A 863 0.81 -30.44 -16.13
N SER A 864 -0.34 -30.42 -15.45
CA SER A 864 -0.96 -31.64 -14.93
C SER A 864 -1.70 -32.46 -16.00
N THR A 865 -2.11 -33.67 -15.67
CA THR A 865 -2.83 -34.60 -16.54
C THR A 865 -4.01 -33.94 -17.28
N ASN A 866 -4.14 -34.22 -18.58
CA ASN A 866 -5.17 -33.68 -19.48
C ASN A 866 -5.20 -32.16 -19.64
N VAL A 867 -4.08 -31.47 -19.36
CA VAL A 867 -3.94 -30.03 -19.58
C VAL A 867 -3.12 -29.75 -20.85
N THR A 868 -3.58 -28.82 -21.68
CA THR A 868 -2.84 -28.36 -22.86
C THR A 868 -2.35 -26.94 -22.69
N LEU A 869 -1.07 -26.73 -22.98
CA LEU A 869 -0.46 -25.41 -23.14
C LEU A 869 -0.33 -25.13 -24.63
N LYS A 870 -1.06 -24.14 -25.15
CA LYS A 870 -1.11 -23.86 -26.59
C LYS A 870 -0.72 -22.43 -26.93
N ASN A 871 0.05 -22.25 -28.01
CA ASN A 871 0.39 -20.95 -28.58
C ASN A 871 0.98 -19.97 -27.55
N CYS A 872 2.01 -20.43 -26.82
CA CYS A 872 2.65 -19.69 -25.75
C CYS A 872 4.14 -19.42 -26.05
N ILE A 873 4.66 -18.27 -25.60
CA ILE A 873 6.05 -17.87 -25.86
C ILE A 873 6.79 -17.54 -24.57
N ASN A 874 7.95 -18.16 -24.36
CA ASN A 874 8.90 -17.71 -23.37
C ASN A 874 10.01 -16.86 -24.01
N GLN A 875 10.08 -15.59 -23.62
CA GLN A 875 11.16 -14.63 -23.91
C GLN A 875 11.95 -14.24 -22.66
N GLY A 876 11.59 -14.78 -21.50
CA GLY A 876 12.29 -14.57 -20.24
C GLY A 876 13.36 -15.64 -19.97
N VAL A 877 13.87 -15.66 -18.74
CA VAL A 877 14.81 -16.69 -18.28
C VAL A 877 14.09 -17.62 -17.31
N ALA A 878 14.26 -18.93 -17.46
CA ALA A 878 13.91 -19.91 -16.44
C ALA A 878 15.21 -20.48 -15.83
N ALA A 879 15.41 -20.27 -14.54
CA ALA A 879 16.61 -20.68 -13.82
C ALA A 879 16.24 -21.52 -12.60
N GLY A 880 16.93 -22.65 -12.44
CA GLY A 880 16.70 -23.55 -11.31
C GLY A 880 17.97 -24.06 -10.65
N TYR A 881 17.84 -24.49 -9.40
CA TYR A 881 18.96 -24.94 -8.56
C TYR A 881 18.97 -26.45 -8.24
N LYS A 882 17.82 -27.13 -8.30
CA LYS A 882 17.69 -28.58 -8.00
C LYS A 882 17.32 -29.39 -9.24
N GLN A 883 16.07 -29.37 -9.70
CA GLN A 883 15.60 -30.27 -10.77
C GLN A 883 14.42 -29.72 -11.59
N TYR A 884 14.27 -30.22 -12.81
CA TYR A 884 13.15 -29.97 -13.73
C TYR A 884 13.02 -28.50 -14.11
N VAL A 885 13.84 -28.06 -15.07
CA VAL A 885 13.82 -26.68 -15.57
C VAL A 885 13.54 -26.69 -17.06
N GLY A 886 12.47 -26.03 -17.51
CA GLY A 886 12.15 -25.91 -18.93
C GLY A 886 11.84 -24.48 -19.34
N GLY A 887 12.16 -24.13 -20.58
CA GLY A 887 11.80 -22.81 -21.11
C GLY A 887 10.29 -22.61 -21.28
N ILE A 888 9.50 -23.68 -21.47
CA ILE A 888 8.03 -23.62 -21.40
C ILE A 888 7.53 -24.22 -20.09
N VAL A 889 7.88 -25.47 -19.81
CA VAL A 889 7.37 -26.20 -18.64
C VAL A 889 8.48 -26.87 -17.83
N GLY A 890 8.40 -26.83 -16.51
CA GLY A 890 9.30 -27.61 -15.65
C GLY A 890 9.04 -29.11 -15.81
N TYR A 891 7.79 -29.53 -15.57
CA TYR A 891 7.33 -30.91 -15.64
C TYR A 891 6.03 -31.05 -16.45
N ASN A 892 6.09 -31.82 -17.54
CA ASN A 892 4.93 -32.16 -18.38
C ASN A 892 4.47 -33.58 -18.06
N GLN A 893 3.33 -33.73 -17.37
CA GLN A 893 2.80 -35.04 -16.95
C GLN A 893 2.35 -35.90 -18.13
N ALA A 894 2.19 -37.21 -17.89
CA ALA A 894 1.47 -38.09 -18.80
C ALA A 894 0.09 -37.51 -19.15
N ASP A 895 -0.34 -37.73 -20.39
CA ASP A 895 -1.60 -37.24 -20.97
C ASP A 895 -1.76 -35.71 -21.02
N SER A 896 -0.70 -34.95 -20.72
CA SER A 896 -0.67 -33.49 -20.89
C SER A 896 0.06 -33.11 -22.19
N THR A 897 -0.29 -31.97 -22.78
CA THR A 897 0.20 -31.58 -24.12
C THR A 897 0.80 -30.18 -24.12
N ILE A 898 1.96 -30.03 -24.76
CA ILE A 898 2.53 -28.74 -25.17
C ILE A 898 2.37 -28.64 -26.67
N ALA A 899 1.56 -27.70 -27.14
CA ALA A 899 1.24 -27.54 -28.55
C ALA A 899 1.65 -26.16 -29.06
N ASP A 900 2.49 -26.12 -30.09
CA ASP A 900 2.83 -24.88 -30.80
C ASP A 900 3.33 -23.78 -29.86
N CYS A 901 4.19 -24.10 -28.89
CA CYS A 901 4.84 -23.11 -28.01
C CYS A 901 6.31 -22.90 -28.40
N ALA A 902 6.85 -21.72 -28.13
CA ALA A 902 8.24 -21.38 -28.48
C ALA A 902 9.00 -20.76 -27.30
N SER A 903 10.28 -21.09 -27.17
CA SER A 903 11.16 -20.51 -26.16
C SER A 903 12.39 -19.93 -26.86
N TYR A 904 12.61 -18.63 -26.74
CA TYR A 904 13.76 -17.95 -27.31
C TYR A 904 14.04 -16.62 -26.60
N LEU A 905 15.30 -16.37 -26.33
CA LEU A 905 15.78 -15.11 -25.76
C LEU A 905 16.99 -14.60 -26.55
N SER A 906 17.03 -13.30 -26.83
CA SER A 906 18.18 -12.69 -27.51
C SER A 906 19.29 -12.39 -26.51
N ASP A 907 20.50 -12.91 -26.76
CA ASP A 907 21.69 -12.70 -25.93
C ASP A 907 22.94 -12.43 -26.80
N TYR A 908 22.91 -11.32 -27.55
CA TYR A 908 23.98 -11.00 -28.51
C TYR A 908 25.33 -10.68 -27.84
N ASP A 909 25.32 -10.19 -26.60
CA ASP A 909 26.51 -9.79 -25.84
C ASP A 909 26.97 -10.83 -24.80
N ASN A 910 26.27 -11.98 -24.71
CA ASN A 910 26.47 -13.03 -23.71
C ASN A 910 26.20 -12.59 -22.24
N SER A 911 25.52 -11.45 -22.03
CA SER A 911 25.23 -10.96 -20.67
C SER A 911 24.30 -11.91 -19.91
N VAL A 912 23.31 -12.50 -20.58
CA VAL A 912 22.37 -13.44 -19.97
C VAL A 912 23.07 -14.76 -19.67
N TYR A 913 23.83 -15.31 -20.63
CA TYR A 913 24.64 -16.50 -20.43
C TYR A 913 25.55 -16.34 -19.21
N ASN A 914 26.25 -15.21 -19.10
CA ASN A 914 27.15 -14.94 -17.98
C ASN A 914 26.42 -14.77 -16.65
N MET A 915 25.22 -14.18 -16.66
CA MET A 915 24.38 -14.08 -15.49
C MET A 915 23.97 -15.47 -14.97
N ILE A 916 23.47 -16.34 -15.85
CA ILE A 916 22.99 -17.69 -15.48
C ILE A 916 24.15 -18.58 -15.01
N VAL A 917 25.24 -18.62 -15.79
CA VAL A 917 26.35 -19.57 -15.60
C VAL A 917 27.31 -19.12 -14.49
N HIS A 918 27.65 -17.83 -14.42
CA HIS A 918 28.72 -17.34 -13.55
C HIS A 918 28.22 -16.60 -12.31
N LYS A 919 27.14 -15.82 -12.41
CA LYS A 919 26.59 -15.07 -11.27
C LYS A 919 25.62 -15.93 -10.46
N TRP A 920 24.53 -16.37 -11.08
CA TRP A 920 23.49 -17.15 -10.43
C TRP A 920 23.93 -18.60 -10.19
N LYS A 921 24.78 -19.16 -11.06
CA LYS A 921 25.23 -20.56 -11.02
C LYS A 921 24.03 -21.52 -10.96
N ALA A 922 23.09 -21.36 -11.90
CA ALA A 922 21.93 -22.24 -11.99
C ALA A 922 22.35 -23.65 -12.44
N THR A 923 22.23 -24.63 -11.54
CA THR A 923 22.76 -25.99 -11.71
C THR A 923 21.67 -27.07 -11.60
N ALA A 924 20.42 -26.77 -11.95
CA ALA A 924 19.38 -27.80 -11.92
C ALA A 924 19.69 -28.96 -12.88
N SER A 925 19.35 -30.18 -12.47
CA SER A 925 19.27 -31.34 -13.39
C SER A 925 17.93 -31.34 -14.13
N PHE A 926 17.84 -32.10 -15.23
CA PHE A 926 16.64 -32.17 -16.07
C PHE A 926 16.30 -30.80 -16.67
N ALA A 927 17.24 -30.26 -17.45
CA ALA A 927 17.14 -28.93 -18.05
C ALA A 927 16.80 -29.02 -19.55
N GLY A 928 15.71 -28.39 -19.96
CA GLY A 928 15.20 -28.41 -21.34
C GLY A 928 14.91 -27.03 -21.91
N GLY A 929 15.00 -26.87 -23.23
CA GLY A 929 14.55 -25.64 -23.88
C GLY A 929 13.03 -25.46 -23.88
N ILE A 930 12.29 -26.57 -23.98
CA ILE A 930 10.83 -26.62 -23.86
C ILE A 930 10.43 -27.20 -22.50
N ALA A 931 10.84 -28.45 -22.20
CA ALA A 931 10.42 -29.16 -21.01
C ALA A 931 11.62 -29.63 -20.17
N GLY A 932 11.66 -29.36 -18.87
CA GLY A 932 12.69 -29.95 -18.02
C GLY A 932 12.60 -31.49 -18.02
N TYR A 933 11.38 -31.96 -17.73
CA TYR A 933 10.98 -33.35 -17.82
C TYR A 933 9.71 -33.47 -18.64
N ASN A 934 9.70 -34.40 -19.60
CA ASN A 934 8.54 -34.67 -20.43
C ASN A 934 8.12 -36.13 -20.30
N ASP A 935 6.89 -36.36 -19.85
CA ASP A 935 6.19 -37.64 -19.93
C ASP A 935 4.89 -37.53 -20.77
N GLY A 936 4.58 -36.33 -21.27
CA GLY A 936 3.41 -36.04 -22.11
C GLY A 936 3.73 -35.89 -23.59
N ALA A 937 2.88 -35.15 -24.31
CA ALA A 937 3.04 -34.86 -25.73
C ALA A 937 3.65 -33.47 -25.96
N ILE A 938 4.57 -33.39 -26.93
CA ILE A 938 5.05 -32.12 -27.50
C ILE A 938 4.74 -32.13 -29.00
N THR A 939 3.93 -31.19 -29.45
CA THR A 939 3.49 -31.11 -30.84
C THR A 939 3.80 -29.75 -31.46
N PHE A 940 4.28 -29.79 -32.70
CA PHE A 940 4.57 -28.61 -33.51
C PHE A 940 3.92 -28.76 -34.88
N SER A 941 2.75 -28.16 -35.04
CA SER A 941 1.91 -28.31 -36.23
C SER A 941 2.36 -27.41 -37.39
N ASP A 942 2.00 -27.83 -38.61
CA ASP A 942 2.10 -27.00 -39.82
C ASP A 942 1.09 -25.83 -39.83
N GLU A 943 0.00 -25.97 -39.06
CA GLU A 943 -1.17 -25.09 -39.07
C GLU A 943 -1.04 -23.83 -38.20
N SER A 944 -0.04 -23.75 -37.32
CA SER A 944 0.07 -22.60 -36.40
C SER A 944 0.53 -21.32 -37.12
N GLU A 945 -0.43 -20.45 -37.43
CA GLU A 945 -0.19 -19.09 -37.96
C GLU A 945 0.17 -18.07 -36.87
N ALA A 946 0.00 -18.41 -35.58
CA ALA A 946 0.12 -17.47 -34.46
C ALA A 946 1.57 -17.23 -33.99
N ILE A 947 2.47 -18.20 -34.18
CA ILE A 947 3.88 -18.09 -33.81
C ILE A 947 4.75 -18.29 -35.05
N THR A 948 5.35 -17.19 -35.52
CA THR A 948 6.21 -17.18 -36.71
C THR A 948 7.62 -17.70 -36.44
N VAL A 949 8.09 -17.58 -35.19
CA VAL A 949 9.43 -18.03 -34.76
C VAL A 949 9.33 -19.38 -34.07
N LYS A 950 9.73 -20.39 -34.83
CA LYS A 950 9.61 -21.82 -34.52
C LYS A 950 10.89 -22.37 -33.84
N SER A 951 11.32 -21.72 -32.75
CA SER A 951 12.59 -22.00 -32.02
C SER A 951 12.33 -22.67 -30.67
N VAL A 952 13.19 -23.64 -30.30
CA VAL A 952 13.05 -24.43 -29.06
C VAL A 952 13.84 -23.89 -27.85
N SER A 953 14.99 -23.24 -28.05
CA SER A 953 15.68 -22.40 -27.04
C SER A 953 16.95 -21.78 -27.63
N SER A 954 17.34 -20.59 -27.16
CA SER A 954 18.62 -19.97 -27.47
C SER A 954 19.76 -20.36 -26.50
N ILE A 955 19.46 -20.63 -25.22
CA ILE A 955 20.43 -21.01 -24.18
C ILE A 955 19.78 -22.01 -23.23
N VAL A 956 20.40 -23.18 -23.01
CA VAL A 956 19.99 -24.17 -22.00
C VAL A 956 21.20 -24.54 -21.15
N VAL A 957 21.07 -24.38 -19.83
CA VAL A 957 22.12 -24.64 -18.85
C VAL A 957 21.59 -25.59 -17.77
N GLY A 958 22.37 -26.61 -17.39
CA GLY A 958 21.99 -27.51 -16.31
C GLY A 958 23.13 -28.41 -15.84
N GLN A 959 22.87 -29.19 -14.79
CA GLN A 959 23.85 -30.13 -14.24
C GLN A 959 23.84 -31.46 -15.01
N ASN A 960 22.80 -32.28 -14.84
CA ASN A 960 22.65 -33.54 -15.57
C ASN A 960 21.37 -33.54 -16.42
N TYR A 961 21.36 -34.28 -17.52
CA TYR A 961 20.21 -34.39 -18.43
C TYR A 961 19.80 -33.04 -19.01
N VAL A 962 20.62 -32.52 -19.92
CA VAL A 962 20.43 -31.20 -20.53
C VAL A 962 20.13 -31.35 -22.01
N GLY A 963 18.98 -30.86 -22.48
CA GLY A 963 18.54 -30.98 -23.86
C GLY A 963 17.94 -29.69 -24.43
N GLY A 964 18.05 -29.46 -25.74
CA GLY A 964 17.44 -28.28 -26.36
C GLY A 964 15.91 -28.33 -26.46
N ILE A 965 15.30 -29.52 -26.42
CA ILE A 965 13.84 -29.71 -26.33
C ILE A 965 13.50 -30.14 -24.91
N ALA A 966 13.98 -31.31 -24.48
CA ALA A 966 13.73 -31.81 -23.15
C ALA A 966 15.00 -32.28 -22.44
N GLY A 967 15.10 -32.01 -21.13
CA GLY A 967 16.19 -32.56 -20.32
C GLY A 967 16.10 -34.09 -20.25
N PHE A 968 14.91 -34.58 -19.91
CA PHE A 968 14.60 -36.01 -19.83
C PHE A 968 13.25 -36.28 -20.48
N ASN A 969 13.24 -37.19 -21.45
CA ASN A 969 12.08 -37.60 -22.22
C ASN A 969 11.69 -39.03 -21.82
N ASP A 970 10.66 -39.17 -21.00
CA ASP A 970 10.30 -40.41 -20.29
C ASP A 970 9.40 -41.34 -21.12
N GLU A 971 9.09 -42.53 -20.61
CA GLU A 971 8.45 -43.63 -21.34
C GLU A 971 7.15 -43.25 -22.07
N ASN A 972 6.30 -42.39 -21.49
CA ASN A 972 5.04 -42.01 -22.14
C ASN A 972 5.20 -40.92 -23.18
N ALA A 973 6.36 -40.25 -23.19
CA ALA A 973 6.58 -39.05 -23.98
C ALA A 973 6.43 -39.27 -25.48
N THR A 974 5.80 -38.30 -26.15
CA THR A 974 5.69 -38.26 -27.61
C THR A 974 6.19 -36.92 -28.14
N ILE A 975 6.73 -36.95 -29.35
CA ILE A 975 7.09 -35.75 -30.08
C ILE A 975 6.56 -35.85 -31.51
N ASP A 976 5.97 -34.78 -31.99
CA ASP A 976 5.50 -34.64 -33.37
C ASP A 976 5.95 -33.28 -33.91
N VAL A 977 6.83 -33.27 -34.90
CA VAL A 977 7.48 -32.07 -35.41
C VAL A 977 7.40 -32.02 -36.92
N HIS A 978 6.68 -31.05 -37.46
CA HIS A 978 6.52 -30.91 -38.90
C HIS A 978 7.59 -30.02 -39.57
N TYR A 979 8.55 -29.46 -38.81
CA TYR A 979 9.58 -28.56 -39.36
C TYR A 979 10.93 -28.66 -38.62
N THR A 980 11.97 -28.07 -39.21
CA THR A 980 13.33 -28.05 -38.62
C THR A 980 13.42 -27.14 -37.39
N LEU A 981 13.93 -27.67 -36.28
CA LEU A 981 14.09 -26.93 -35.03
C LEU A 981 15.47 -26.25 -34.96
N ILE A 982 15.47 -24.94 -34.75
CA ILE A 982 16.71 -24.18 -34.50
C ILE A 982 17.10 -24.35 -33.03
N GLY A 983 18.26 -24.96 -32.80
CA GLY A 983 18.79 -25.22 -31.46
C GLY A 983 19.82 -24.15 -31.06
N GLY A 984 19.76 -23.72 -29.80
CA GLY A 984 20.67 -22.73 -29.23
C GLY A 984 22.00 -23.30 -28.74
N ARG A 985 22.52 -22.70 -27.67
CA ARG A 985 23.69 -23.18 -26.92
C ARG A 985 23.24 -24.06 -25.75
N ILE A 986 23.70 -25.30 -25.71
CA ILE A 986 23.44 -26.26 -24.63
C ILE A 986 24.73 -26.44 -23.82
N HIS A 987 24.64 -26.22 -22.51
CA HIS A 987 25.75 -26.35 -21.57
C HIS A 987 25.36 -27.21 -20.37
N ALA A 988 25.91 -28.42 -20.29
CA ALA A 988 25.81 -29.28 -19.13
C ALA A 988 27.10 -29.23 -18.31
N TYR A 989 26.99 -28.94 -17.00
CA TYR A 989 28.12 -29.06 -16.07
C TYR A 989 28.51 -30.52 -15.81
N GLY A 990 27.54 -31.43 -15.91
CA GLY A 990 27.68 -32.86 -15.64
C GLY A 990 27.37 -33.71 -16.87
N LYS A 991 26.56 -34.75 -16.67
CA LYS A 991 26.37 -35.84 -17.63
C LYS A 991 25.10 -35.66 -18.47
N CYS A 992 25.10 -36.28 -19.66
CA CYS A 992 23.97 -36.34 -20.60
C CYS A 992 23.61 -34.97 -21.17
N ALA A 993 24.23 -34.61 -22.30
CA ALA A 993 23.93 -33.39 -23.03
C ALA A 993 23.52 -33.72 -24.47
N GLY A 994 22.35 -33.25 -24.89
CA GLY A 994 21.84 -33.49 -26.24
C GLY A 994 21.36 -32.22 -26.91
N GLY A 995 21.44 -32.17 -28.23
CA GLY A 995 20.81 -31.08 -28.98
C GLY A 995 19.31 -31.02 -28.76
N ALA A 996 18.62 -32.16 -28.75
CA ALA A 996 17.20 -32.28 -28.48
C ALA A 996 16.92 -32.81 -27.08
N PHE A 997 17.52 -33.94 -26.72
CA PHE A 997 17.22 -34.66 -25.48
C PHE A 997 18.48 -34.91 -24.67
N GLY A 998 18.52 -34.49 -23.40
CA GLY A 998 19.59 -34.90 -22.50
C GLY A 998 19.60 -36.42 -22.33
N LEU A 999 18.44 -36.99 -21.96
CA LEU A 999 18.18 -38.42 -21.99
C LEU A 999 16.84 -38.72 -22.67
N ASN A 1000 16.80 -39.77 -23.51
CA ASN A 1000 15.58 -40.33 -24.06
C ASN A 1000 15.32 -41.75 -23.55
N ALA A 1001 14.11 -41.98 -23.04
CA ALA A 1001 13.58 -43.27 -22.62
C ALA A 1001 12.37 -43.72 -23.43
N SER A 1002 11.73 -42.80 -24.15
CA SER A 1002 10.59 -43.12 -25.00
C SER A 1002 11.01 -43.84 -26.28
N THR A 1003 10.41 -45.01 -26.52
CA THR A 1003 10.50 -45.70 -27.82
C THR A 1003 9.63 -45.03 -28.89
N LYS A 1004 8.63 -44.24 -28.49
CA LYS A 1004 7.70 -43.54 -29.39
C LYS A 1004 8.39 -42.44 -30.19
N VAL A 1005 9.52 -41.94 -29.70
CA VAL A 1005 10.30 -40.87 -30.33
C VAL A 1005 11.29 -41.42 -31.37
N LEU A 1006 11.70 -42.69 -31.29
CA LEU A 1006 12.77 -43.26 -32.15
C LEU A 1006 12.46 -43.19 -33.66
N ASN A 1007 11.19 -43.28 -34.04
CA ASN A 1007 10.75 -43.25 -35.45
C ASN A 1007 10.31 -41.86 -35.95
N GLN A 1008 10.38 -40.82 -35.11
CA GLN A 1008 9.87 -39.50 -35.45
C GLN A 1008 10.85 -38.71 -36.31
N GLU A 1009 10.33 -37.91 -37.23
CA GLU A 1009 11.13 -36.97 -38.01
C GLU A 1009 11.58 -35.81 -37.12
N LEU A 1010 12.89 -35.69 -36.92
CA LEU A 1010 13.45 -34.65 -36.07
C LEU A 1010 14.78 -34.17 -36.65
N THR A 1011 14.79 -32.95 -37.18
CA THR A 1011 16.02 -32.27 -37.60
C THR A 1011 16.32 -31.12 -36.66
N ILE A 1012 17.53 -31.11 -36.08
CA ILE A 1012 17.96 -30.06 -35.15
C ILE A 1012 19.26 -29.36 -35.57
N LYS A 1013 19.31 -28.05 -35.35
CA LYS A 1013 20.44 -27.17 -35.71
C LYS A 1013 21.08 -26.50 -34.49
N PRO A 1014 21.73 -27.23 -33.58
CA PRO A 1014 22.33 -26.65 -32.38
C PRO A 1014 23.57 -25.82 -32.72
N GLN A 1015 23.76 -24.67 -32.06
CA GLN A 1015 25.00 -23.87 -32.21
C GLN A 1015 26.18 -24.52 -31.48
N SER A 1016 25.96 -24.97 -30.25
CA SER A 1016 26.98 -25.66 -29.46
C SER A 1016 26.33 -26.58 -28.45
N ILE A 1017 26.89 -27.78 -28.28
CA ILE A 1017 26.51 -28.72 -27.22
C ILE A 1017 27.77 -29.02 -26.43
N GLN A 1018 27.74 -28.75 -25.13
CA GLN A 1018 28.84 -29.02 -24.22
C GLN A 1018 28.35 -29.86 -23.04
N GLY A 1019 29.10 -30.89 -22.69
CA GLY A 1019 28.85 -31.69 -21.49
C GLY A 1019 30.09 -32.46 -21.04
N GLN A 1020 30.01 -33.13 -19.90
CA GLN A 1020 31.09 -33.98 -19.41
C GLN A 1020 31.10 -35.33 -20.15
N TYR A 1021 30.06 -36.14 -19.92
CA TYR A 1021 29.88 -37.48 -20.49
C TYR A 1021 28.55 -37.59 -21.23
N PHE A 1022 28.49 -38.47 -22.23
CA PHE A 1022 27.27 -38.79 -22.99
C PHE A 1022 26.74 -37.56 -23.71
N VAL A 1023 27.54 -37.06 -24.65
CA VAL A 1023 27.25 -35.83 -25.39
C VAL A 1023 26.86 -36.20 -26.82
N GLY A 1024 25.61 -35.93 -27.19
CA GLY A 1024 25.09 -36.26 -28.51
C GLY A 1024 24.55 -35.06 -29.26
N GLY A 1025 24.67 -35.05 -30.59
CA GLY A 1025 24.09 -33.98 -31.40
C GLY A 1025 22.56 -33.90 -31.36
N VAL A 1026 21.88 -35.04 -31.15
CA VAL A 1026 20.42 -35.09 -30.89
C VAL A 1026 20.14 -35.57 -29.46
N ILE A 1027 20.69 -36.73 -29.09
CA ILE A 1027 20.40 -37.40 -27.80
C ILE A 1027 21.71 -37.58 -27.02
N GLY A 1028 21.79 -37.07 -25.79
CA GLY A 1028 22.92 -37.33 -24.91
C GLY A 1028 23.05 -38.81 -24.56
N ALA A 1029 22.05 -39.35 -23.86
CA ALA A 1029 21.92 -40.78 -23.59
C ALA A 1029 20.56 -41.33 -24.06
N ASN A 1030 20.55 -42.39 -24.84
CA ASN A 1030 19.35 -43.11 -25.25
C ASN A 1030 19.27 -44.41 -24.45
N VAL A 1031 18.33 -44.47 -23.49
CA VAL A 1031 18.16 -45.58 -22.54
C VAL A 1031 16.73 -46.08 -22.64
N VAL A 1032 16.48 -47.03 -23.54
CA VAL A 1032 15.11 -47.38 -23.97
C VAL A 1032 14.76 -48.84 -23.66
N ASN A 1033 13.50 -49.07 -23.26
CA ASN A 1033 12.95 -50.42 -23.12
C ASN A 1033 12.32 -50.87 -24.43
N LEU A 1034 13.09 -51.61 -25.24
CA LEU A 1034 12.60 -52.15 -26.50
C LEU A 1034 11.76 -53.41 -26.25
N THR A 1035 10.52 -53.42 -26.73
CA THR A 1035 9.65 -54.60 -26.68
C THR A 1035 9.72 -55.46 -27.95
N GLN A 1036 10.32 -54.91 -29.01
CA GLN A 1036 10.58 -55.53 -30.31
C GLN A 1036 11.76 -54.81 -30.97
N ASP A 1037 12.31 -55.37 -32.05
CA ASP A 1037 13.30 -54.68 -32.88
C ASP A 1037 12.74 -53.36 -33.41
N MET A 1038 13.53 -52.30 -33.34
CA MET A 1038 13.11 -50.94 -33.69
C MET A 1038 14.14 -50.29 -34.59
N THR A 1039 13.69 -49.33 -35.41
CA THR A 1039 14.58 -48.51 -36.24
C THR A 1039 14.53 -47.06 -35.78
N MET A 1040 15.64 -46.34 -35.93
CA MET A 1040 15.76 -44.89 -35.76
C MET A 1040 16.33 -44.32 -37.07
N SER A 1041 15.45 -43.80 -37.94
CA SER A 1041 15.79 -43.45 -39.32
C SER A 1041 15.67 -41.97 -39.67
N GLN A 1042 14.99 -41.17 -38.84
CA GLN A 1042 14.59 -39.80 -39.20
C GLN A 1042 15.11 -38.71 -38.24
N MET A 1043 16.03 -39.04 -37.32
CA MET A 1043 16.67 -38.07 -36.44
C MET A 1043 18.01 -37.58 -36.98
N ARG A 1044 18.14 -36.30 -37.32
CA ARG A 1044 19.33 -35.75 -37.99
C ARG A 1044 19.82 -34.47 -37.34
N THR A 1045 21.13 -34.24 -37.43
CA THR A 1045 21.76 -32.96 -37.13
C THR A 1045 22.11 -32.21 -38.40
N ASP A 1046 21.89 -30.89 -38.40
CA ASP A 1046 22.21 -30.05 -39.57
C ASP A 1046 22.79 -28.69 -39.18
N ASN A 1047 24.08 -28.66 -38.80
CA ASN A 1047 24.81 -27.41 -38.58
C ASN A 1047 26.33 -27.58 -38.70
N ILE A 1048 26.87 -27.36 -39.91
CA ILE A 1048 28.32 -27.43 -40.16
C ILE A 1048 29.16 -26.42 -39.36
N LEU A 1049 28.54 -25.31 -38.92
CA LEU A 1049 29.19 -24.28 -38.09
C LEU A 1049 29.03 -24.56 -36.59
N GLY A 1050 28.23 -25.56 -36.25
CA GLY A 1050 28.00 -25.98 -34.87
C GLY A 1050 29.18 -26.75 -34.29
N ARG A 1051 29.07 -27.12 -33.01
CA ARG A 1051 30.07 -27.96 -32.37
C ARG A 1051 29.49 -28.80 -31.22
N ILE A 1052 29.86 -30.07 -31.19
CA ILE A 1052 29.62 -30.97 -30.06
C ILE A 1052 30.94 -31.10 -29.28
N THR A 1053 30.93 -30.88 -27.97
CA THR A 1053 32.13 -30.94 -27.12
C THR A 1053 31.88 -31.77 -25.86
N GLY A 1054 32.75 -32.73 -25.57
CA GLY A 1054 32.70 -33.48 -24.30
C GLY A 1054 33.98 -34.18 -23.91
N GLU A 1055 34.04 -34.67 -22.67
CA GLU A 1055 35.20 -35.39 -22.16
C GLU A 1055 35.22 -36.85 -22.63
N ALA A 1056 34.05 -37.52 -22.63
CA ALA A 1056 33.92 -38.90 -23.10
C ALA A 1056 32.51 -39.23 -23.62
N PHE A 1057 32.42 -40.28 -24.43
CA PHE A 1057 31.17 -40.83 -24.98
C PHE A 1057 30.42 -39.78 -25.81
N CYS A 1058 31.07 -39.30 -26.87
CA CYS A 1058 30.58 -38.21 -27.70
C CYS A 1058 30.17 -38.71 -29.09
N GLY A 1059 28.92 -38.46 -29.48
CA GLY A 1059 28.33 -38.91 -30.73
C GLY A 1059 27.74 -37.77 -31.55
N GLY A 1060 27.80 -37.86 -32.88
CA GLY A 1060 27.16 -36.88 -33.75
C GLY A 1060 25.63 -36.88 -33.65
N ILE A 1061 25.02 -38.01 -33.27
CA ILE A 1061 23.57 -38.15 -33.06
C ILE A 1061 23.28 -38.59 -31.63
N VAL A 1062 23.85 -39.73 -31.21
CA VAL A 1062 23.64 -40.31 -29.87
C VAL A 1062 24.96 -40.38 -29.12
N GLY A 1063 25.07 -39.76 -27.94
CA GLY A 1063 26.28 -39.86 -27.12
C GLY A 1063 26.49 -41.27 -26.56
N TYR A 1064 25.44 -41.83 -25.95
CA TYR A 1064 25.43 -43.17 -25.36
C TYR A 1064 24.16 -43.94 -25.67
N GLN A 1065 24.30 -45.17 -26.16
CA GLN A 1065 23.19 -46.06 -26.48
C GLN A 1065 23.10 -47.21 -25.46
N ARG A 1066 21.90 -47.45 -24.95
CA ARG A 1066 21.58 -48.59 -24.09
C ARG A 1066 20.14 -49.04 -24.25
N THR A 1067 19.93 -50.35 -24.23
CA THR A 1067 18.60 -50.96 -24.04
C THR A 1067 18.47 -51.53 -22.64
N TYR A 1068 17.24 -51.71 -22.16
CA TYR A 1068 16.97 -52.43 -20.92
C TYR A 1068 15.62 -53.15 -21.00
N SER A 1069 15.40 -54.14 -20.16
CA SER A 1069 14.10 -54.78 -19.98
C SER A 1069 13.45 -54.25 -18.71
N ALA A 1070 12.14 -53.97 -18.72
CA ALA A 1070 11.41 -53.45 -17.54
C ALA A 1070 11.67 -54.27 -16.26
N SER A 1071 11.81 -55.59 -16.38
CA SER A 1071 12.13 -56.49 -15.26
C SER A 1071 13.46 -56.16 -14.55
N GLN A 1072 14.39 -55.47 -15.21
CA GLN A 1072 15.64 -55.02 -14.61
C GLN A 1072 15.42 -53.93 -13.56
N LEU A 1073 14.44 -53.04 -13.77
CA LEU A 1073 14.16 -51.95 -12.84
C LEU A 1073 13.42 -52.42 -11.57
N GLY A 1074 12.77 -53.58 -11.61
CA GLY A 1074 11.90 -54.03 -10.53
C GLY A 1074 10.74 -53.06 -10.32
N ASN A 1075 10.69 -52.42 -9.14
CA ASN A 1075 9.69 -51.40 -8.80
C ASN A 1075 10.24 -49.95 -8.90
N ALA A 1076 11.49 -49.76 -9.35
CA ALA A 1076 12.09 -48.44 -9.45
C ALA A 1076 11.65 -47.71 -10.72
N GLU A 1077 11.40 -46.40 -10.62
CA GLU A 1077 11.20 -45.55 -11.80
C GLU A 1077 12.54 -45.31 -12.52
N LEU A 1078 12.50 -45.25 -13.85
CA LEU A 1078 13.69 -45.06 -14.67
C LEU A 1078 14.44 -43.77 -14.31
N LYS A 1079 13.74 -42.66 -14.06
CA LYS A 1079 14.37 -41.38 -13.69
C LYS A 1079 15.29 -41.47 -12.47
N SER A 1080 14.97 -42.35 -11.52
CA SER A 1080 15.76 -42.60 -10.30
C SER A 1080 16.91 -43.60 -10.51
N ALA A 1081 16.82 -44.42 -11.56
CA ALA A 1081 17.80 -45.45 -11.90
C ALA A 1081 18.78 -45.03 -13.02
N ALA A 1082 18.39 -44.07 -13.87
CA ALA A 1082 19.08 -43.77 -15.12
C ALA A 1082 20.57 -43.45 -14.94
N LEU A 1083 20.97 -42.55 -14.03
CA LEU A 1083 22.40 -42.28 -13.77
C LEU A 1083 23.18 -43.52 -13.31
N LYS A 1084 22.52 -44.48 -12.63
CA LYS A 1084 23.14 -45.72 -12.16
C LYS A 1084 23.28 -46.77 -13.26
N MET A 1085 22.58 -46.59 -14.38
CA MET A 1085 22.66 -47.43 -15.59
C MET A 1085 23.72 -46.92 -16.58
N LEU A 1086 24.32 -45.77 -16.31
CA LEU A 1086 25.32 -45.13 -17.16
C LEU A 1086 26.72 -45.27 -16.55
N PRO A 1087 27.76 -45.61 -17.35
CA PRO A 1087 29.10 -45.82 -16.82
C PRO A 1087 29.78 -44.53 -16.33
N GLY A 1088 30.66 -44.66 -15.34
CA GLY A 1088 31.75 -43.72 -15.11
C GLY A 1088 32.99 -44.13 -15.92
N LEU A 1089 34.10 -43.43 -15.69
CA LEU A 1089 35.43 -43.85 -16.12
C LEU A 1089 36.31 -44.04 -14.90
N ASP A 1090 37.09 -45.12 -14.86
CA ASP A 1090 38.12 -45.32 -13.85
C ASP A 1090 39.41 -44.54 -14.18
N SER A 1091 40.46 -44.67 -13.38
CA SER A 1091 41.73 -43.96 -13.59
C SER A 1091 42.45 -44.31 -14.90
N ASP A 1092 42.11 -45.45 -15.51
CA ASP A 1092 42.66 -45.92 -16.77
C ASP A 1092 41.79 -45.54 -17.98
N GLY A 1093 40.70 -44.78 -17.75
CA GLY A 1093 39.77 -44.35 -18.78
C GLY A 1093 38.85 -45.48 -19.26
N VAL A 1094 38.70 -46.56 -18.50
CA VAL A 1094 37.84 -47.70 -18.83
C VAL A 1094 36.43 -47.49 -18.28
N PRO A 1095 35.35 -47.89 -18.98
CA PRO A 1095 33.98 -47.78 -18.48
C PRO A 1095 33.83 -48.57 -17.17
N SER A 1096 33.37 -47.88 -16.13
CA SER A 1096 33.17 -48.46 -14.80
C SER A 1096 31.73 -48.27 -14.35
N TYR A 1097 31.05 -49.37 -14.02
CA TYR A 1097 29.60 -49.36 -13.83
C TYR A 1097 29.14 -49.32 -12.36
N GLY A 1098 30.07 -49.15 -11.41
CA GLY A 1098 29.81 -49.36 -9.98
C GLY A 1098 29.40 -50.81 -9.69
N SER A 1099 29.38 -51.23 -8.43
CA SER A 1099 28.92 -52.57 -8.03
C SER A 1099 27.39 -52.70 -8.15
N ASN A 1100 26.85 -52.61 -9.38
CA ASN A 1100 25.42 -52.46 -9.64
C ASN A 1100 24.87 -53.48 -10.67
N ALA A 1101 23.88 -54.28 -10.26
CA ALA A 1101 23.22 -55.27 -11.13
C ALA A 1101 22.40 -54.65 -12.28
N LEU A 1102 22.13 -53.34 -12.24
CA LEU A 1102 21.39 -52.60 -13.27
C LEU A 1102 22.25 -52.17 -14.48
N ALA A 1103 23.56 -52.40 -14.42
CA ALA A 1103 24.53 -51.94 -15.42
C ALA A 1103 24.54 -52.76 -16.71
N VAL A 1104 24.11 -54.01 -16.67
CA VAL A 1104 24.19 -54.97 -17.80
C VAL A 1104 22.83 -55.02 -18.50
N SER A 1105 22.75 -54.85 -19.82
CA SER A 1105 21.47 -54.99 -20.53
C SER A 1105 20.97 -56.45 -20.52
N ARG A 1106 19.66 -56.63 -20.43
CA ARG A 1106 18.98 -57.94 -20.60
C ARG A 1106 17.92 -57.89 -21.69
N ASN A 1107 18.02 -56.91 -22.58
CA ASN A 1107 17.05 -56.71 -23.65
C ASN A 1107 17.58 -57.36 -24.94
N PRO A 1108 16.90 -58.39 -25.47
CA PRO A 1108 17.36 -59.11 -26.66
C PRO A 1108 17.06 -58.37 -27.97
N ASN A 1109 16.29 -57.29 -27.95
CA ASN A 1109 15.84 -56.60 -29.14
C ASN A 1109 16.89 -55.62 -29.66
N GLN A 1110 16.97 -55.52 -30.98
CA GLN A 1110 17.93 -54.71 -31.70
C GLN A 1110 17.39 -53.30 -32.01
N LEU A 1111 18.23 -52.29 -31.78
CA LEU A 1111 18.01 -50.96 -32.35
C LEU A 1111 18.80 -50.83 -33.66
N THR A 1112 18.12 -50.51 -34.74
CA THR A 1112 18.74 -50.16 -36.03
C THR A 1112 18.79 -48.65 -36.18
N ILE A 1113 19.96 -48.06 -36.41
CA ILE A 1113 20.13 -46.61 -36.64
C ILE A 1113 20.50 -46.40 -38.11
N THR A 1114 19.78 -45.50 -38.79
CA THR A 1114 19.98 -45.18 -40.22
C THR A 1114 19.96 -43.67 -40.46
N THR A 1115 21.01 -42.96 -40.06
CA THR A 1115 20.99 -41.48 -40.03
C THR A 1115 22.30 -40.81 -40.44
N THR A 1116 22.29 -39.48 -40.52
CA THR A 1116 23.41 -38.64 -40.96
C THR A 1116 23.75 -37.57 -39.92
N ASN A 1117 25.06 -37.36 -39.70
CA ASN A 1117 25.62 -36.24 -38.94
C ASN A 1117 26.50 -35.36 -39.83
N ASN A 1118 26.38 -34.03 -39.69
CA ASN A 1118 27.29 -33.07 -40.31
C ASN A 1118 27.95 -32.10 -39.31
N ILE A 1119 27.69 -32.25 -38.01
CA ILE A 1119 28.22 -31.36 -36.97
C ILE A 1119 29.61 -31.83 -36.54
N PRO A 1120 30.61 -30.93 -36.47
CA PRO A 1120 31.92 -31.24 -35.91
C PRO A 1120 31.88 -31.67 -34.43
N ILE A 1121 32.66 -32.69 -34.09
CA ILE A 1121 32.75 -33.29 -32.76
C ILE A 1121 34.14 -33.02 -32.16
N ARG A 1122 34.16 -32.65 -30.88
CA ARG A 1122 35.37 -32.40 -30.08
C ARG A 1122 35.32 -33.21 -28.78
N ALA A 1123 35.99 -34.35 -28.76
CA ALA A 1123 35.88 -35.30 -27.66
C ALA A 1123 37.24 -35.66 -27.06
N GLY A 1124 37.30 -35.95 -25.76
CA GLY A 1124 38.51 -36.47 -25.12
C GLY A 1124 38.73 -37.95 -25.41
N LEU A 1125 37.77 -38.79 -25.01
CA LEU A 1125 37.73 -40.24 -25.22
C LEU A 1125 36.42 -40.67 -25.89
N TYR A 1126 36.38 -41.88 -26.47
CA TYR A 1126 35.17 -42.52 -26.99
C TYR A 1126 34.36 -41.60 -27.93
N ALA A 1127 34.97 -41.26 -29.07
CA ALA A 1127 34.37 -40.37 -30.06
C ALA A 1127 33.81 -41.15 -31.26
N GLY A 1128 32.55 -40.90 -31.64
CA GLY A 1128 31.92 -41.51 -32.80
C GLY A 1128 31.13 -40.52 -33.65
N GLY A 1129 31.23 -40.62 -34.98
CA GLY A 1129 30.50 -39.69 -35.87
C GLY A 1129 28.98 -39.81 -35.82
N ILE A 1130 28.43 -40.95 -35.40
CA ILE A 1130 26.98 -41.17 -35.23
C ILE A 1130 26.67 -41.51 -33.77
N VAL A 1131 27.28 -42.58 -33.24
CA VAL A 1131 27.10 -43.04 -31.86
C VAL A 1131 28.41 -42.90 -31.10
N GLY A 1132 28.42 -42.25 -29.94
CA GLY A 1132 29.61 -42.16 -29.11
C GLY A 1132 30.02 -43.52 -28.59
N TYR A 1133 29.18 -44.18 -27.80
CA TYR A 1133 29.41 -45.53 -27.28
C TYR A 1133 28.08 -46.28 -27.11
N CYS A 1134 28.11 -47.60 -27.25
CA CYS A 1134 26.96 -48.45 -27.00
C CYS A 1134 27.33 -49.48 -25.95
N GLU A 1135 26.45 -49.66 -24.96
CA GLU A 1135 26.65 -50.68 -23.95
C GLU A 1135 26.76 -52.08 -24.56
N LYS A 1136 27.60 -52.94 -23.97
CA LYS A 1136 28.06 -54.18 -24.57
C LYS A 1136 26.98 -55.21 -24.88
N ASP A 1137 25.96 -55.32 -24.03
CA ASP A 1137 24.89 -56.30 -24.16
C ASP A 1137 23.66 -55.73 -24.88
N SER A 1138 23.72 -54.46 -25.28
CA SER A 1138 22.71 -53.83 -26.12
C SER A 1138 22.96 -54.17 -27.59
N HIS A 1139 21.95 -54.72 -28.27
CA HIS A 1139 22.01 -55.05 -29.69
C HIS A 1139 21.84 -53.80 -30.55
N LEU A 1140 22.85 -53.48 -31.37
CA LEU A 1140 22.87 -52.29 -32.23
C LEU A 1140 23.23 -52.63 -33.68
N LEU A 1141 22.47 -52.12 -34.64
CA LEU A 1141 22.83 -52.11 -36.06
C LEU A 1141 22.94 -50.67 -36.56
N LEU A 1142 24.14 -50.26 -36.94
CA LEU A 1142 24.37 -49.01 -37.66
C LEU A 1142 24.35 -49.32 -39.15
N LYS A 1143 23.31 -48.88 -39.85
CA LYS A 1143 23.09 -49.22 -41.26
C LYS A 1143 22.90 -47.99 -42.12
N ASN A 1144 23.62 -47.89 -43.23
CA ASN A 1144 23.50 -46.76 -44.16
C ASN A 1144 23.71 -45.38 -43.49
N CYS A 1145 24.47 -45.33 -42.40
CA CYS A 1145 24.73 -44.07 -41.70
C CYS A 1145 25.82 -43.26 -42.42
N THR A 1146 25.74 -41.94 -42.37
CA THR A 1146 26.75 -41.06 -42.96
C THR A 1146 27.27 -40.04 -41.94
N ASN A 1147 28.57 -40.03 -41.66
CA ASN A 1147 29.22 -38.94 -40.94
C ASN A 1147 29.97 -38.02 -41.91
N SER A 1148 29.67 -36.74 -41.86
CA SER A 1148 30.38 -35.68 -42.59
C SER A 1148 31.01 -34.64 -41.65
N GLY A 1149 30.74 -34.74 -40.34
CA GLY A 1149 31.31 -33.83 -39.35
C GLY A 1149 32.75 -34.23 -38.98
N ASP A 1150 33.63 -33.23 -38.85
CA ASP A 1150 35.01 -33.45 -38.42
C ASP A 1150 35.09 -33.87 -36.95
N ILE A 1151 35.84 -34.92 -36.65
CA ILE A 1151 36.09 -35.43 -35.30
C ILE A 1151 37.52 -35.06 -34.89
N ALA A 1152 37.68 -34.30 -33.81
CA ALA A 1152 39.01 -33.94 -33.34
C ALA A 1152 39.13 -33.97 -31.81
N GLN A 1153 40.33 -34.28 -31.32
CA GLN A 1153 40.57 -34.29 -29.88
C GLN A 1153 40.39 -32.88 -29.28
N THR A 1154 39.75 -32.80 -28.12
CA THR A 1154 39.70 -31.57 -27.31
C THR A 1154 40.77 -31.57 -26.23
N ALA A 1155 41.12 -30.40 -25.69
CA ALA A 1155 41.93 -30.32 -24.48
C ALA A 1155 41.18 -31.00 -23.34
N SER A 1156 41.67 -32.16 -22.91
CA SER A 1156 40.99 -33.06 -21.97
C SER A 1156 41.91 -33.42 -20.81
N VAL A 1157 41.31 -33.78 -19.68
CA VAL A 1157 42.02 -34.45 -18.57
C VAL A 1157 42.58 -35.82 -18.99
N TRP A 1158 42.03 -36.42 -20.05
CA TRP A 1158 42.42 -37.73 -20.59
C TRP A 1158 43.52 -37.66 -21.65
N LYS A 1159 44.57 -36.85 -21.44
CA LYS A 1159 45.65 -36.62 -22.43
C LYS A 1159 46.33 -37.91 -22.93
N ASN A 1160 46.39 -38.91 -22.06
CA ASN A 1160 47.13 -40.13 -22.32
C ASN A 1160 46.25 -41.22 -22.96
N GLY A 1161 44.94 -41.03 -23.13
CA GLY A 1161 44.04 -42.08 -23.63
C GLY A 1161 43.70 -43.18 -22.60
N VAL A 1162 42.86 -44.12 -23.03
CA VAL A 1162 42.47 -45.36 -22.35
C VAL A 1162 43.62 -46.36 -22.36
N ALA A 1163 43.91 -46.99 -21.21
CA ALA A 1163 44.87 -48.09 -21.15
C ALA A 1163 44.28 -49.36 -21.81
N LEU A 1164 44.84 -49.77 -22.95
CA LEU A 1164 44.27 -50.85 -23.77
C LEU A 1164 44.27 -52.18 -23.02
N GLY A 1165 45.34 -52.48 -22.27
CA GLY A 1165 45.42 -53.68 -21.43
C GLY A 1165 44.30 -53.75 -20.40
N SER A 1166 44.10 -52.68 -19.61
CA SER A 1166 43.01 -52.59 -18.63
C SER A 1166 41.63 -52.69 -19.30
N TYR A 1167 41.45 -52.09 -20.48
CA TYR A 1167 40.19 -52.19 -21.23
C TYR A 1167 39.87 -53.62 -21.66
N ILE A 1168 40.88 -54.41 -22.09
CA ILE A 1168 40.67 -55.83 -22.42
C ILE A 1168 40.32 -56.63 -21.16
N GLU A 1169 40.98 -56.38 -20.03
CA GLU A 1169 40.67 -57.04 -18.75
C GLU A 1169 39.30 -56.67 -18.17
N SER A 1170 38.69 -55.58 -18.62
CA SER A 1170 37.37 -55.12 -18.16
C SER A 1170 36.20 -56.01 -18.60
N ASN A 1171 36.43 -56.96 -19.50
CA ASN A 1171 35.41 -57.83 -20.09
C ASN A 1171 34.33 -57.08 -20.91
N GLU A 1172 34.63 -55.87 -21.40
CA GLU A 1172 33.77 -55.16 -22.37
C GLU A 1172 33.77 -55.85 -23.74
N ILE A 1173 34.89 -56.44 -24.15
CA ILE A 1173 35.05 -57.12 -25.46
C ILE A 1173 34.85 -58.64 -25.40
N GLY A 1174 34.33 -59.18 -24.28
CA GLY A 1174 34.07 -60.61 -24.11
C GLY A 1174 35.32 -61.52 -24.05
N ARG A 1175 36.52 -60.93 -23.95
CA ARG A 1175 37.81 -61.64 -23.92
C ARG A 1175 38.72 -61.07 -22.85
N THR A 1176 39.64 -61.91 -22.37
CA THR A 1176 40.69 -61.60 -21.40
C THR A 1176 42.06 -61.53 -22.07
N LYS A 1177 43.05 -60.91 -21.41
CA LYS A 1177 44.43 -60.84 -21.96
C LYS A 1177 45.02 -62.21 -22.28
N SER A 1178 44.67 -63.25 -21.52
CA SER A 1178 45.14 -64.62 -21.75
C SER A 1178 44.62 -65.26 -23.04
N GLU A 1179 43.57 -64.68 -23.64
CA GLU A 1179 42.95 -65.15 -24.88
C GLU A 1179 43.47 -64.39 -26.11
N LEU A 1180 44.40 -63.44 -25.93
CA LEU A 1180 45.06 -62.73 -27.02
C LEU A 1180 46.16 -63.62 -27.66
N PRO A 1181 46.43 -63.47 -28.97
CA PRO A 1181 47.49 -64.21 -29.65
C PRO A 1181 48.89 -63.94 -29.05
N SER A 1182 49.80 -64.91 -29.14
CA SER A 1182 51.19 -64.76 -28.71
C SER A 1182 51.88 -63.56 -29.38
N GLY A 1183 52.53 -62.68 -28.59
CA GLY A 1183 53.19 -61.44 -29.07
C GLY A 1183 52.54 -60.13 -28.60
N THR A 1184 51.55 -60.18 -27.70
CA THR A 1184 50.84 -59.02 -27.13
C THR A 1184 51.40 -58.50 -25.79
N ASP A 1185 52.62 -58.90 -25.43
CA ASP A 1185 53.27 -58.59 -24.13
C ASP A 1185 53.43 -57.09 -23.82
N GLY A 1186 53.24 -56.21 -24.81
CA GLY A 1186 53.30 -54.75 -24.67
C GLY A 1186 51.95 -54.04 -24.52
N VAL A 1187 50.81 -54.75 -24.51
CA VAL A 1187 49.47 -54.12 -24.56
C VAL A 1187 49.18 -53.19 -23.37
N ASP A 1188 49.77 -53.46 -22.20
CA ASP A 1188 49.65 -52.63 -21.00
C ASP A 1188 50.34 -51.25 -21.14
N SER A 1189 51.28 -51.12 -22.09
CA SER A 1189 51.94 -49.86 -22.40
C SER A 1189 51.20 -49.04 -23.47
N VAL A 1190 50.23 -49.63 -24.15
CA VAL A 1190 49.47 -48.97 -25.23
C VAL A 1190 48.33 -48.18 -24.62
N ARG A 1191 48.23 -46.92 -25.03
CA ARG A 1191 47.07 -46.09 -24.70
C ARG A 1191 46.44 -45.47 -25.94
N MET A 1192 45.10 -45.50 -25.99
CA MET A 1192 44.31 -45.12 -27.16
C MET A 1192 43.09 -44.29 -26.75
N HIS A 1193 42.64 -43.40 -27.61
CA HIS A 1193 41.50 -42.53 -27.30
C HIS A 1193 40.15 -43.09 -27.76
N PHE A 1194 40.17 -44.15 -28.59
CA PHE A 1194 39.02 -44.74 -29.26
C PHE A 1194 38.17 -43.70 -29.99
N ALA A 1195 38.56 -43.38 -31.22
CA ALA A 1195 37.82 -42.49 -32.09
C ALA A 1195 37.50 -43.19 -33.42
N GLY A 1196 36.22 -43.20 -33.81
CA GLY A 1196 35.73 -43.81 -35.04
C GLY A 1196 34.82 -42.88 -35.84
N GLY A 1197 34.87 -42.94 -37.17
CA GLY A 1197 34.03 -42.11 -38.02
C GLY A 1197 32.53 -42.41 -37.92
N ILE A 1198 32.12 -43.59 -37.44
CA ILE A 1198 30.71 -43.96 -37.19
C ILE A 1198 30.45 -44.18 -35.70
N ILE A 1199 31.24 -45.05 -35.04
CA ILE A 1199 31.14 -45.36 -33.61
C ILE A 1199 32.52 -45.48 -32.99
N SER A 1200 32.70 -45.12 -31.71
CA SER A 1200 34.03 -45.20 -31.08
C SER A 1200 34.55 -46.63 -30.94
N VAL A 1201 33.71 -47.52 -30.40
CA VAL A 1201 33.98 -48.93 -30.15
C VAL A 1201 32.78 -49.75 -30.64
N ASN A 1202 33.05 -50.81 -31.41
CA ASN A 1202 32.03 -51.75 -31.90
C ASN A 1202 32.19 -53.09 -31.19
N LEU A 1203 31.25 -53.45 -30.31
CA LEU A 1203 31.32 -54.65 -29.46
C LEU A 1203 30.59 -55.86 -30.08
N GLU A 1204 30.65 -57.03 -29.45
CA GLU A 1204 30.21 -58.31 -30.05
C GLU A 1204 28.75 -58.31 -30.54
N ASN A 1205 27.84 -57.64 -29.83
CA ASN A 1205 26.42 -57.53 -30.18
C ASN A 1205 26.09 -56.39 -31.16
N GLN A 1206 27.11 -55.81 -31.81
CA GLN A 1206 27.00 -54.58 -32.59
C GLN A 1206 27.51 -54.79 -34.02
N ILE A 1207 26.76 -54.26 -34.99
CA ILE A 1207 27.02 -54.41 -36.42
C ILE A 1207 27.07 -53.04 -37.09
N ILE A 1208 28.10 -52.81 -37.91
CA ILE A 1208 28.19 -51.67 -38.82
C ILE A 1208 28.04 -52.19 -40.25
N ASP A 1209 27.03 -51.75 -40.97
CA ASP A 1209 26.74 -52.19 -42.33
C ASP A 1209 26.55 -50.98 -43.26
N SER A 1210 27.30 -50.96 -44.36
CA SER A 1210 27.09 -49.99 -45.45
C SER A 1210 27.14 -48.53 -44.99
N CYS A 1211 27.98 -48.21 -44.01
CA CYS A 1211 28.12 -46.86 -43.47
C CYS A 1211 29.24 -46.07 -44.16
N PHE A 1212 29.11 -44.74 -44.16
CA PHE A 1212 29.98 -43.82 -44.87
C PHE A 1212 30.57 -42.78 -43.92
N ASN A 1213 31.89 -42.64 -43.89
CA ASN A 1213 32.53 -41.50 -43.24
C ASN A 1213 33.26 -40.64 -44.27
N THR A 1214 32.95 -39.36 -44.28
CA THR A 1214 33.56 -38.34 -45.14
C THR A 1214 34.18 -37.19 -44.33
N GLY A 1215 34.01 -37.16 -43.01
CA GLY A 1215 34.59 -36.15 -42.13
C GLY A 1215 36.03 -36.47 -41.74
N ASN A 1216 36.83 -35.43 -41.44
CA ASN A 1216 38.22 -35.61 -41.05
C ASN A 1216 38.35 -36.08 -39.60
N MET A 1217 39.44 -36.81 -39.32
CA MET A 1217 39.79 -37.26 -37.97
C MET A 1217 41.17 -36.79 -37.56
N SER A 1218 41.30 -36.10 -36.43
CA SER A 1218 42.59 -35.49 -36.00
C SER A 1218 42.83 -35.46 -34.49
N GLY A 1219 44.10 -35.46 -34.09
CA GLY A 1219 44.54 -35.27 -32.70
C GLY A 1219 44.53 -36.52 -31.82
N TYR A 1220 43.99 -37.66 -32.26
CA TYR A 1220 43.88 -38.87 -31.44
C TYR A 1220 44.98 -39.90 -31.71
N VAL A 1221 45.29 -40.72 -30.70
CA VAL A 1221 46.04 -41.98 -30.85
C VAL A 1221 45.05 -43.14 -30.87
N GLY A 1222 45.03 -43.97 -31.93
CA GLY A 1222 44.04 -45.04 -32.09
C GLY A 1222 42.73 -44.61 -32.77
N THR A 1223 42.83 -44.09 -34.00
CA THR A 1223 41.69 -43.69 -34.86
C THR A 1223 41.40 -44.72 -35.95
N GLY A 1224 40.12 -44.91 -36.28
CA GLY A 1224 39.70 -45.68 -37.46
C GLY A 1224 38.59 -44.98 -38.24
N GLY A 1225 38.59 -45.12 -39.57
CA GLY A 1225 37.66 -44.41 -40.45
C GLY A 1225 36.21 -44.80 -40.21
N ALA A 1226 35.92 -46.06 -39.86
CA ALA A 1226 34.59 -46.50 -39.43
C ALA A 1226 34.46 -46.57 -37.90
N VAL A 1227 35.43 -47.22 -37.25
CA VAL A 1227 35.42 -47.52 -35.81
C VAL A 1227 36.84 -47.47 -35.24
N GLY A 1228 37.02 -46.99 -34.00
CA GLY A 1228 38.33 -46.91 -33.35
C GLY A 1228 38.83 -48.23 -32.75
N LEU A 1229 37.93 -49.05 -32.18
CA LEU A 1229 38.21 -50.42 -31.72
C LEU A 1229 37.07 -51.35 -32.11
N ASN A 1230 37.38 -52.50 -32.71
CA ASN A 1230 36.36 -53.44 -33.20
C ASN A 1230 36.49 -54.84 -32.56
N ALA A 1231 35.42 -55.29 -31.92
CA ALA A 1231 35.15 -56.67 -31.51
C ALA A 1231 33.86 -57.25 -32.16
N GLY A 1232 33.02 -56.40 -32.77
CA GLY A 1232 31.83 -56.79 -33.52
C GLY A 1232 32.05 -57.00 -35.02
N LEU A 1233 30.98 -56.84 -35.80
CA LEU A 1233 30.98 -57.08 -37.25
C LEU A 1233 30.93 -55.77 -38.04
N VAL A 1234 31.70 -55.68 -39.12
CA VAL A 1234 31.71 -54.52 -40.04
C VAL A 1234 31.63 -54.98 -41.48
N TYR A 1235 30.68 -54.45 -42.23
CA TYR A 1235 30.36 -54.82 -43.61
C TYR A 1235 30.25 -53.59 -44.51
N GLN A 1236 30.78 -53.70 -45.73
CA GLN A 1236 30.46 -52.80 -46.86
C GLN A 1236 30.59 -51.28 -46.60
N CYS A 1237 31.41 -50.88 -45.64
CA CYS A 1237 31.61 -49.48 -45.28
C CYS A 1237 32.54 -48.76 -46.28
N GLN A 1238 32.32 -47.46 -46.49
CA GLN A 1238 33.12 -46.62 -47.37
C GLN A 1238 33.69 -45.41 -46.62
N LEU A 1239 34.95 -45.08 -46.89
CA LEU A 1239 35.72 -44.10 -46.15
C LEU A 1239 36.37 -43.12 -47.15
N GLN A 1240 36.14 -41.82 -46.97
CA GLN A 1240 36.72 -40.75 -47.80
C GLN A 1240 37.35 -39.66 -46.90
N GLN A 1241 38.48 -39.08 -47.33
CA GLN A 1241 39.30 -38.04 -46.66
C GLN A 1241 40.45 -38.55 -45.72
N HIS A 1242 41.08 -37.63 -44.97
CA HIS A 1242 42.31 -37.87 -44.19
C HIS A 1242 42.00 -38.44 -42.80
N PHE A 1243 42.54 -39.64 -42.52
CA PHE A 1243 42.39 -40.34 -41.24
C PHE A 1243 43.70 -40.32 -40.45
N GLY A 1244 43.92 -39.27 -39.68
CA GLY A 1244 45.11 -39.12 -38.84
C GLY A 1244 46.33 -38.53 -39.56
N ASN A 1245 47.39 -38.31 -38.77
CA ASN A 1245 48.69 -37.82 -39.22
C ASN A 1245 49.66 -39.01 -39.36
N ALA A 1246 50.43 -39.07 -40.44
CA ALA A 1246 51.47 -40.09 -40.67
C ALA A 1246 52.54 -40.16 -39.54
N ALA A 1247 52.61 -39.15 -38.68
CA ALA A 1247 53.49 -39.12 -37.50
C ALA A 1247 52.92 -39.82 -36.24
N LEU A 1248 51.69 -40.35 -36.26
CA LEU A 1248 51.07 -41.03 -35.11
C LEU A 1248 51.40 -42.54 -35.12
N SER A 1249 51.86 -43.05 -33.98
CA SER A 1249 52.41 -44.41 -33.86
C SER A 1249 51.39 -45.56 -33.96
N TYR A 1250 50.08 -45.31 -33.87
CA TYR A 1250 49.05 -46.35 -33.84
C TYR A 1250 47.76 -45.91 -34.56
N ILE A 1251 47.45 -46.55 -35.69
CA ILE A 1251 46.12 -46.56 -36.31
C ILE A 1251 45.36 -47.73 -35.69
N GLY A 1252 44.20 -47.47 -35.09
CA GLY A 1252 43.36 -48.48 -34.44
C GLY A 1252 42.03 -48.61 -35.16
N GLY A 1253 41.63 -49.83 -35.53
CA GLY A 1253 40.33 -50.09 -36.18
C GLY A 1253 40.39 -50.20 -37.71
N ILE A 1254 39.23 -50.08 -38.36
CA ILE A 1254 39.08 -50.24 -39.83
C ILE A 1254 39.22 -48.86 -40.49
N ALA A 1255 40.32 -48.69 -41.24
CA ALA A 1255 40.73 -47.47 -41.94
C ALA A 1255 40.26 -47.43 -43.40
#